data_AF-A0A433DIY8-F1
#
_entry.id   AF-A0A433DIY8-F1
#
_cell.length_a   1.000
_cell.length_b   1.000
_cell.length_c   1.000
_cell.angle_alpha   90.00
_cell.angle_beta   90.00
_cell.angle_gamma   90.00
#
_symmetry.space_group_name_H-M   'P 1'
#
loop_
_entity.id
_entity.type
_entity.pdbx_description
1 polymer ?
#
loop_
_entity_poly.entity_id
_entity_poly.type
_entity_poly.pdbx_seq_one_letter_code
_entity_poly.pdbx_strand_id
1 'polypeptide(L)'
;MELPTSTSTVANPIDTVHSAATLQVGVQPQPFLSKNTKDTLVGFILGGVAACGAVTFTNPWEVVKTRLQLQGELVRAGNLAETARPYRNSFQALVLVFRHEGIRGIQRGLGSAYVYQICLNGTRLGLYEPIRNGINDLFSNDHSNNNIPVRIASGGISGICGAAIGSPFYLVKTRMQSYSPSFSQIGHQHHYTSIYNALSSVFRAEGVRGLYRGIDAAMARAGVGSAVQLPTYDMTKQVLRTRFGMGDNFSTHFASSLICGFFVCCAMNPFDVISTRMYNQKMDPVTGQGVLYKNPLDCVAKMLHTEGVAGLYKGFSAHYLRIGPHTVLMFIFLEQLKRAYHSQYCFVQTKHATAKPPPYFALTRNRTSQRLFFSHSTTMTADQPFSEQESYYQWLHLRFDWRGQCEGMSPLVRKTVEDFFEPAIFFGEGTQTARTQFLLGTSHFDGRRYVLLSELVALQLRSLLTNLLNRKITLTEPKTYSHTYHDLQPIVFESKKVYFKTMEKLKNINKAIKTKERLENLQSQWHRAAQLVSEKKYIFLSVDIEAWERDHSRLLEIGWTLYDSQREQLQDQHYLISDYRHLTNGSFVADRKQNFMFGTSVWSTLQEALHELNKDLAWAVDRDGGVVLVGHDLKSDIVYLEKVGVMCGESNENVVGRFDTAEIYAAKNKEPNNRASLGKALDGLEMENWCLHNAGNDAHYTMELFLKLCDLLLAAGS
;
A
#
# COMPACT_ATOMS: atom_id res chain seq x y z
N MET A 1 29.46 61.76 -9.08
CA MET A 1 28.85 62.82 -8.24
C MET A 1 27.34 62.66 -8.37
N GLU A 2 26.59 63.00 -7.33
CA GLU A 2 25.12 62.84 -7.17
C GLU A 2 24.64 61.56 -6.45
N LEU A 3 24.59 61.69 -5.13
CA LEU A 3 23.47 61.34 -4.25
C LEU A 3 22.56 62.59 -4.14
N PRO A 4 21.38 62.64 -3.45
CA PRO A 4 20.48 61.60 -2.89
C PRO A 4 18.95 61.96 -3.04
N THR A 5 18.08 61.32 -2.22
CA THR A 5 16.76 61.75 -1.65
C THR A 5 15.48 61.24 -2.33
N SER A 6 14.73 60.32 -1.69
CA SER A 6 13.58 60.48 -0.73
C SER A 6 12.23 60.63 -1.50
N THR A 7 11.04 60.14 -1.13
CA THR A 7 10.36 59.89 0.16
C THR A 7 8.96 59.26 -0.10
N SER A 8 8.36 58.68 0.95
CA SER A 8 6.92 58.57 1.29
C SER A 8 5.99 57.69 0.42
N THR A 9 5.60 56.50 0.89
CA THR A 9 4.46 56.15 1.81
C THR A 9 3.07 56.46 1.28
N VAL A 10 2.22 55.44 1.07
CA VAL A 10 0.83 55.33 1.58
C VAL A 10 0.45 53.83 1.62
N ALA A 11 0.00 53.37 2.79
CA ALA A 11 -0.56 52.05 3.05
C ALA A 11 -2.06 52.01 2.71
N ASN A 12 -2.60 50.85 2.34
CA ASN A 12 -3.89 50.34 2.86
C ASN A 12 -4.23 48.91 2.37
N PRO A 13 -5.11 48.18 3.10
CA PRO A 13 -4.74 46.89 3.66
C PRO A 13 -5.78 45.81 3.37
N ILE A 14 -5.48 44.82 2.52
CA ILE A 14 -6.33 43.63 2.37
C ILE A 14 -5.43 42.43 2.03
N ASP A 15 -4.63 41.98 2.99
CA ASP A 15 -3.94 40.68 2.90
C ASP A 15 -4.20 39.90 4.18
N THR A 16 -5.46 39.50 4.34
CA THR A 16 -5.84 38.37 5.17
C THR A 16 -6.66 37.45 4.28
N VAL A 17 -6.35 36.15 4.36
CA VAL A 17 -7.01 35.04 3.67
C VAL A 17 -6.49 34.73 2.27
N HIS A 18 -5.42 33.91 2.20
CA HIS A 18 -5.37 32.63 1.46
C HIS A 18 -3.92 32.12 1.34
N SER A 19 -3.33 31.77 2.49
CA SER A 19 -2.21 30.84 2.57
C SER A 19 -2.75 29.42 2.66
N ALA A 20 -2.66 28.64 1.58
CA ALA A 20 -2.77 27.18 1.63
C ALA A 20 -2.02 26.52 0.46
N ALA A 21 -0.89 25.90 0.82
CA ALA A 21 -0.29 24.72 0.18
C ALA A 21 0.22 24.85 -1.27
N THR A 22 1.39 25.49 -1.42
CA THR A 22 2.35 25.19 -2.49
C THR A 22 2.90 23.77 -2.32
N LEU A 23 2.21 22.77 -2.87
CA LEU A 23 2.72 21.40 -3.01
C LEU A 23 3.74 21.35 -4.14
N GLN A 24 5.02 21.45 -3.78
CA GLN A 24 6.14 21.16 -4.66
C GLN A 24 6.08 19.70 -5.11
N VAL A 25 5.77 19.43 -6.38
CA VAL A 25 5.84 18.07 -6.97
C VAL A 25 7.13 17.92 -7.77
N GLY A 26 8.25 18.31 -7.16
CA GLY A 26 9.56 17.89 -7.60
C GLY A 26 9.78 16.40 -7.34
N VAL A 27 9.28 15.51 -8.20
CA VAL A 27 9.63 14.08 -8.15
C VAL A 27 10.48 13.71 -9.37
N GLN A 28 11.77 14.05 -9.30
CA GLN A 28 12.72 12.96 -9.51
C GLN A 28 12.51 11.98 -8.36
N PRO A 29 12.55 10.66 -8.56
CA PRO A 29 12.46 9.74 -7.43
C PRO A 29 13.65 10.01 -6.52
N GLN A 30 13.42 10.77 -5.44
CA GLN A 30 14.22 10.61 -4.25
C GLN A 30 13.83 9.24 -3.70
N PRO A 31 14.78 8.30 -3.55
CA PRO A 31 14.52 7.11 -2.78
C PRO A 31 14.30 7.58 -1.34
N PHE A 32 13.04 7.77 -0.94
CA PHE A 32 12.70 7.82 0.47
C PHE A 32 12.69 6.37 0.97
N LEU A 33 13.89 5.79 1.06
CA LEU A 33 14.09 4.61 1.88
C LEU A 33 14.05 5.10 3.33
N SER A 34 12.88 4.95 3.94
CA SER A 34 12.85 4.57 5.35
C SER A 34 13.77 3.35 5.51
N LYS A 35 14.65 3.37 6.52
CA LYS A 35 15.60 2.28 6.81
C LYS A 35 14.91 0.93 7.11
N ASN A 36 13.57 0.86 7.12
CA ASN A 36 12.80 -0.37 7.26
C ASN A 36 12.54 -1.05 5.92
N THR A 37 13.02 -2.29 5.77
CA THR A 37 12.75 -3.21 4.64
C THR A 37 11.25 -3.32 4.30
N LYS A 38 10.37 -3.14 5.29
CA LYS A 38 8.91 -3.17 5.11
C LYS A 38 8.39 -1.99 4.28
N ASP A 39 8.93 -0.79 4.45
CA ASP A 39 8.47 0.40 3.72
C ASP A 39 8.95 0.36 2.25
N THR A 40 10.14 -0.20 2.02
CA THR A 40 10.64 -0.48 0.67
C THR A 40 9.80 -1.53 -0.04
N LEU A 41 9.40 -2.60 0.66
CA LEU A 41 8.53 -3.64 0.10
C LEU A 41 7.13 -3.11 -0.24
N VAL A 42 6.54 -2.30 0.64
CA VAL A 42 5.26 -1.63 0.37
C VAL A 42 5.38 -0.70 -0.83
N GLY A 43 6.42 0.15 -0.88
CA GLY A 43 6.67 1.02 -2.03
C GLY A 43 6.85 0.25 -3.33
N PHE A 44 7.49 -0.92 -3.28
CA PHE A 44 7.62 -1.84 -4.42
C PHE A 44 6.26 -2.39 -4.87
N ILE A 45 5.43 -2.87 -3.95
CA ILE A 45 4.10 -3.42 -4.26
C ILE A 45 3.19 -2.35 -4.84
N LEU A 46 3.11 -1.17 -4.20
CA LEU A 46 2.29 -0.06 -4.69
C LEU A 46 2.76 0.42 -6.07
N GLY A 47 4.07 0.50 -6.29
CA GLY A 47 4.67 0.81 -7.58
C GLY A 47 4.38 -0.24 -8.66
N GLY A 48 4.43 -1.53 -8.30
CA GLY A 48 4.09 -2.64 -9.19
C GLY A 48 2.63 -2.62 -9.60
N VAL A 49 1.70 -2.49 -8.64
CA VAL A 49 0.26 -2.44 -8.90
C VAL A 49 -0.12 -1.21 -9.72
N ALA A 50 0.44 -0.03 -9.41
CA ALA A 50 0.24 1.18 -10.19
C ALA A 50 0.67 1.01 -11.65
N ALA A 51 1.83 0.39 -11.87
CA ALA A 51 2.34 0.12 -13.21
C ALA A 51 1.46 -0.90 -13.96
N CYS A 52 1.00 -1.96 -13.30
CA CYS A 52 0.03 -2.90 -13.90
C CYS A 52 -1.26 -2.20 -14.30
N GLY A 53 -1.82 -1.34 -13.43
CA GLY A 53 -2.99 -0.52 -13.76
C GLY A 53 -2.78 0.32 -15.01
N ALA A 54 -1.63 1.00 -15.13
CA ALA A 54 -1.29 1.79 -16.31
C ALA A 54 -1.10 0.94 -17.58
N VAL A 55 -0.52 -0.27 -17.46
CA VAL A 55 -0.38 -1.22 -18.57
C VAL A 55 -1.75 -1.62 -19.11
N THR A 56 -2.76 -1.85 -18.27
CA THR A 56 -4.12 -2.22 -18.72
C THR A 56 -4.68 -1.25 -19.77
N PHE A 57 -4.49 0.06 -19.56
CA PHE A 57 -4.99 1.09 -20.48
C PHE A 57 -4.08 1.34 -21.67
N THR A 58 -2.78 1.01 -21.57
CA THR A 58 -1.79 1.30 -22.61
C THR A 58 -1.42 0.11 -23.47
N ASN A 59 -1.80 -1.10 -23.07
CA ASN A 59 -1.57 -2.34 -23.81
C ASN A 59 -2.21 -2.35 -25.23
N PRO A 60 -3.39 -1.74 -25.48
CA PRO A 60 -3.92 -1.62 -26.85
C PRO A 60 -2.97 -0.91 -27.82
N TRP A 61 -2.33 0.18 -27.37
CA TRP A 61 -1.32 0.89 -28.16
C TRP A 61 -0.05 0.08 -28.35
N GLU A 62 0.27 -0.80 -27.40
CA GLU A 62 1.41 -1.70 -27.51
C GLU A 62 1.20 -2.84 -28.51
N VAL A 63 -0.01 -3.42 -28.58
CA VAL A 63 -0.40 -4.37 -29.62
C VAL A 63 -0.33 -3.73 -31.01
N VAL A 64 -0.84 -2.51 -31.15
CA VAL A 64 -0.76 -1.76 -32.42
C VAL A 64 0.69 -1.46 -32.79
N LYS A 65 1.52 -1.02 -31.83
CA LYS A 65 2.94 -0.76 -32.04
C LYS A 65 3.67 -2.01 -32.56
N THR A 66 3.56 -3.13 -31.86
CA THR A 66 4.26 -4.38 -32.22
C THR A 66 3.88 -4.86 -33.61
N ARG A 67 2.59 -4.81 -33.97
CA ARG A 67 2.12 -5.19 -35.31
C ARG A 67 2.61 -4.24 -36.42
N LEU A 68 2.62 -2.93 -36.17
CA LEU A 68 3.16 -1.95 -37.12
C LEU A 68 4.67 -2.10 -37.34
N GLN A 69 5.43 -2.50 -36.31
CA GLN A 69 6.88 -2.72 -36.39
C GLN A 69 7.25 -3.97 -37.20
N LEU A 70 6.38 -4.99 -37.17
CA LEU A 70 6.52 -6.26 -37.90
C LEU A 70 5.90 -6.22 -39.30
N GLN A 71 5.06 -5.23 -39.61
CA GLN A 71 4.44 -5.12 -40.93
C GLN A 71 5.48 -4.80 -42.01
N GLY A 72 5.51 -5.62 -43.05
CA GLY A 72 6.39 -5.43 -44.20
C GLY A 72 7.87 -5.55 -43.85
N GLU A 73 8.24 -6.53 -43.02
CA GLU A 73 9.63 -6.91 -42.77
C GLU A 73 10.35 -7.27 -44.08
N LEU A 74 11.51 -6.66 -44.32
CA LEU A 74 12.39 -6.90 -45.48
C LEU A 74 11.75 -6.68 -46.86
N VAL A 75 10.62 -5.96 -46.93
CA VAL A 75 10.03 -5.57 -48.22
C VAL A 75 10.42 -4.13 -48.55
N ARG A 76 10.97 -3.92 -49.77
CA ARG A 76 11.50 -2.63 -50.21
C ARG A 76 10.44 -1.53 -50.15
N ALA A 77 10.78 -0.37 -49.60
CA ALA A 77 9.88 0.77 -49.53
C ALA A 77 9.44 1.21 -50.94
N GLY A 78 8.19 0.93 -51.32
CA GLY A 78 7.61 1.24 -52.64
C GLY A 78 7.03 0.03 -53.38
N ASN A 79 7.47 -1.20 -53.08
CA ASN A 79 7.03 -2.42 -53.77
C ASN A 79 6.00 -3.25 -52.98
N LEU A 80 5.42 -2.72 -51.89
CA LEU A 80 4.35 -3.43 -51.19
C LEU A 80 3.05 -3.25 -51.98
N ALA A 81 2.50 -4.36 -52.49
CA ALA A 81 1.10 -4.41 -52.88
C ALA A 81 0.24 -3.89 -51.71
N GLU A 82 -0.83 -3.18 -52.01
CA GLU A 82 -1.74 -2.60 -51.01
C GLU A 82 -2.32 -3.68 -50.06
N THR A 83 -2.42 -4.91 -50.57
CA THR A 83 -2.79 -6.13 -49.83
C THR A 83 -1.77 -6.57 -48.78
N ALA A 84 -0.52 -6.08 -48.80
CA ALA A 84 0.56 -6.41 -47.86
C ALA A 84 0.79 -5.35 -46.75
N ARG A 85 0.03 -4.24 -46.78
CA ARG A 85 0.03 -3.19 -45.73
C ARG A 85 -1.37 -2.99 -45.16
N PRO A 86 -1.87 -3.92 -44.33
CA PRO A 86 -3.20 -3.80 -43.74
C PRO A 86 -3.36 -2.54 -42.86
N TYR A 87 -2.29 -2.05 -42.25
CA TYR A 87 -2.30 -0.85 -41.42
C TYR A 87 -1.61 0.33 -42.10
N ARG A 88 -2.34 1.43 -42.34
CA ARG A 88 -1.77 2.70 -42.82
C ARG A 88 -1.35 3.61 -41.65
N ASN A 89 -2.23 3.73 -40.64
CA ASN A 89 -2.06 4.62 -39.50
C ASN A 89 -2.29 3.87 -38.16
N SER A 90 -1.71 4.36 -37.06
CA SER A 90 -1.89 3.74 -35.73
C SER A 90 -3.34 3.73 -35.25
N PHE A 91 -4.11 4.80 -35.50
CA PHE A 91 -5.53 4.85 -35.13
C PHE A 91 -6.37 3.89 -35.96
N GLN A 92 -6.12 3.83 -37.27
CA GLN A 92 -6.79 2.86 -38.15
C GLN A 92 -6.47 1.43 -37.73
N ALA A 93 -5.21 1.15 -37.38
CA ALA A 93 -4.80 -0.15 -36.87
C ALA A 93 -5.55 -0.54 -35.60
N LEU A 94 -5.68 0.38 -34.63
CA LEU A 94 -6.43 0.13 -33.41
C LEU A 94 -7.90 -0.23 -33.69
N VAL A 95 -8.56 0.55 -34.55
CA VAL A 95 -9.96 0.30 -34.95
C VAL A 95 -10.10 -1.03 -35.69
N LEU A 96 -9.16 -1.37 -36.57
CA LEU A 96 -9.20 -2.60 -37.36
C LEU A 96 -9.01 -3.83 -36.46
N VAL A 97 -8.05 -3.79 -35.54
CA VAL A 97 -7.85 -4.88 -34.56
C VAL A 97 -9.06 -5.02 -33.66
N PHE A 98 -9.65 -3.92 -33.20
CA PHE A 98 -10.87 -3.96 -32.40
C PHE A 98 -12.06 -4.57 -33.16
N ARG A 99 -12.25 -4.23 -34.43
CA ARG A 99 -13.36 -4.75 -35.24
C ARG A 99 -13.22 -6.24 -35.57
N HIS A 100 -12.01 -6.71 -35.90
CA HIS A 100 -11.80 -8.09 -36.34
C HIS A 100 -11.48 -9.06 -35.20
N GLU A 101 -10.85 -8.60 -34.11
CA GLU A 101 -10.39 -9.46 -33.02
C GLU A 101 -11.01 -9.12 -31.66
N GLY A 102 -11.81 -8.06 -31.58
CA GLY A 102 -12.49 -7.62 -30.38
C GLY A 102 -11.56 -7.14 -29.26
N ILE A 103 -12.13 -7.02 -28.06
CA ILE A 103 -11.43 -6.57 -26.84
C ILE A 103 -10.27 -7.51 -26.48
N ARG A 104 -10.45 -8.82 -26.70
CA ARG A 104 -9.42 -9.83 -26.42
C ARG A 104 -8.21 -9.71 -27.35
N GLY A 105 -8.41 -9.25 -28.60
CA GLY A 105 -7.32 -8.98 -29.55
C GLY A 105 -6.47 -7.79 -29.15
N ILE A 106 -7.10 -6.66 -28.82
CA ILE A 106 -6.37 -5.44 -28.40
C ILE A 106 -5.69 -5.59 -27.02
N GLN A 107 -6.12 -6.55 -26.19
CA GLN A 107 -5.51 -6.83 -24.88
C GLN A 107 -4.60 -8.07 -24.88
N ARG A 108 -4.22 -8.59 -26.05
CA ARG A 108 -3.40 -9.80 -26.13
C ARG A 108 -2.02 -9.59 -25.49
N GLY A 109 -1.51 -10.60 -24.80
CA GLY A 109 -0.21 -10.53 -24.12
C GLY A 109 -0.19 -9.73 -22.81
N LEU A 110 -1.34 -9.27 -22.29
CA LEU A 110 -1.42 -8.45 -21.08
C LEU A 110 -0.81 -9.12 -19.84
N GLY A 111 -1.10 -10.40 -19.61
CA GLY A 111 -0.57 -11.12 -18.44
C GLY A 111 0.97 -11.21 -18.46
N SER A 112 1.57 -11.49 -19.61
CA SER A 112 3.04 -11.46 -19.77
C SER A 112 3.61 -10.05 -19.59
N ALA A 113 2.86 -9.01 -19.97
CA ALA A 113 3.26 -7.63 -19.75
C ALA A 113 3.30 -7.26 -18.26
N TYR A 114 2.37 -7.75 -17.44
CA TYR A 114 2.40 -7.54 -15.99
C TYR A 114 3.62 -8.18 -15.34
N VAL A 115 3.90 -9.45 -15.65
CA VAL A 115 5.06 -10.15 -15.08
C VAL A 115 6.35 -9.46 -15.49
N TYR A 116 6.47 -9.07 -16.77
CA TYR A 116 7.59 -8.27 -17.26
C TYR A 116 7.75 -6.95 -16.47
N GLN A 117 6.66 -6.23 -16.24
CA GLN A 117 6.69 -4.94 -15.55
C GLN A 117 7.09 -5.08 -14.08
N ILE A 118 6.65 -6.15 -13.42
CA ILE A 118 7.04 -6.48 -12.04
C ILE A 118 8.53 -6.82 -11.98
N CYS A 119 9.04 -7.67 -12.88
CA CYS A 119 10.46 -7.99 -12.96
C CYS A 119 11.31 -6.73 -13.21
N LEU A 120 10.94 -5.94 -14.22
CA LEU A 120 11.67 -4.73 -14.61
C LEU A 120 11.72 -3.71 -13.46
N ASN A 121 10.57 -3.39 -12.87
CA ASN A 121 10.51 -2.42 -11.77
C ASN A 121 11.14 -2.96 -10.48
N GLY A 122 11.00 -4.25 -10.20
CA GLY A 122 11.56 -4.87 -9.00
C GLY A 122 13.06 -4.95 -9.01
N THR A 123 13.64 -5.38 -10.12
CA THR A 123 15.09 -5.36 -10.30
C THR A 123 15.62 -3.93 -10.29
N ARG A 124 14.92 -2.98 -10.96
CA ARG A 124 15.35 -1.57 -10.98
C ARG A 124 15.39 -0.99 -9.57
N LEU A 125 14.36 -1.17 -8.76
CA LEU A 125 14.32 -0.62 -7.39
C LEU A 125 15.25 -1.37 -6.42
N GLY A 126 15.36 -2.69 -6.55
CA GLY A 126 16.20 -3.51 -5.67
C GLY A 126 17.71 -3.38 -5.94
N LEU A 127 18.11 -3.22 -7.21
CA LEU A 127 19.54 -3.14 -7.58
C LEU A 127 20.07 -1.71 -7.71
N TYR A 128 19.20 -0.69 -7.75
CA TYR A 128 19.65 0.70 -7.96
C TYR A 128 20.63 1.18 -6.88
N GLU A 129 20.32 1.00 -5.59
CA GLU A 129 21.22 1.44 -4.50
C GLU A 129 22.53 0.64 -4.43
N PRO A 130 22.53 -0.72 -4.49
CA PRO A 130 23.78 -1.48 -4.57
C PRO A 130 24.69 -1.08 -5.74
N ILE A 131 24.11 -0.89 -6.93
CA ILE A 131 24.86 -0.49 -8.12
C ILE A 131 25.39 0.94 -7.96
N ARG A 132 24.58 1.85 -7.43
CA ARG A 132 24.99 3.24 -7.18
C ARG A 132 26.16 3.33 -6.20
N ASN A 133 26.09 2.58 -5.10
CA ASN A 133 27.15 2.56 -4.09
C ASN A 133 28.43 1.98 -4.68
N GLY A 134 28.36 0.86 -5.41
CA GLY A 134 29.53 0.29 -6.09
C GLY A 134 30.16 1.22 -7.13
N ILE A 135 29.37 1.98 -7.90
CA ILE A 135 29.91 2.96 -8.85
C ILE A 135 30.57 4.14 -8.13
N ASN A 136 29.98 4.62 -7.03
CA ASN A 136 30.60 5.66 -6.21
C ASN A 136 31.94 5.18 -5.64
N ASP A 137 31.99 3.95 -5.10
CA ASP A 137 33.22 3.37 -4.53
C ASP A 137 34.33 3.18 -5.57
N LEU A 138 33.98 2.96 -6.84
CA LEU A 138 34.93 2.78 -7.94
C LEU A 138 35.39 4.09 -8.61
N PHE A 139 34.53 5.11 -8.70
CA PHE A 139 34.77 6.29 -9.52
C PHE A 139 34.86 7.62 -8.74
N SER A 140 34.52 7.68 -7.45
CA SER A 140 34.54 8.94 -6.69
C SER A 140 34.67 8.72 -5.17
N ASN A 141 35.81 9.12 -4.58
CA ASN A 141 36.03 9.19 -3.12
C ASN A 141 35.20 10.28 -2.41
N ASP A 142 34.26 10.92 -3.11
CA ASP A 142 33.42 11.98 -2.58
C ASP A 142 31.98 11.45 -2.46
N HIS A 143 31.54 11.14 -1.23
CA HIS A 143 30.16 10.73 -0.92
C HIS A 143 29.14 11.88 -1.09
N SER A 144 29.45 12.90 -1.90
CA SER A 144 28.55 14.01 -2.17
C SER A 144 27.35 13.50 -2.99
N ASN A 145 26.17 13.66 -2.39
CA ASN A 145 24.89 13.03 -2.79
C ASN A 145 24.33 13.51 -4.16
N ASN A 146 25.13 14.19 -5.00
CA ASN A 146 24.67 14.96 -6.16
C ASN A 146 25.32 14.62 -7.52
N ASN A 147 26.06 13.52 -7.65
CA ASN A 147 26.61 13.11 -8.94
C ASN A 147 25.52 12.54 -9.87
N ILE A 148 24.88 13.43 -10.64
CA ILE A 148 23.88 13.11 -11.68
C ILE A 148 24.38 12.00 -12.64
N PRO A 149 25.65 11.99 -13.12
CA PRO A 149 26.14 10.93 -13.99
C PRO A 149 26.12 9.55 -13.34
N VAL A 150 26.43 9.44 -12.04
CA VAL A 150 26.40 8.18 -11.32
C VAL A 150 24.96 7.67 -11.18
N ARG A 151 23.99 8.56 -10.92
CA ARG A 151 22.56 8.20 -10.85
C ARG A 151 22.02 7.74 -12.20
N ILE A 152 22.48 8.35 -13.29
CA ILE A 152 22.13 7.93 -14.66
C ILE A 152 22.74 6.56 -14.95
N ALA A 153 24.01 6.36 -14.65
CA ALA A 153 24.70 5.08 -14.84
C ALA A 153 24.05 3.96 -14.02
N SER A 154 23.75 4.20 -12.75
CA SER A 154 23.10 3.22 -11.87
C SER A 154 21.66 2.90 -12.31
N GLY A 155 20.90 3.91 -12.76
CA GLY A 155 19.58 3.72 -13.37
C GLY A 155 19.64 2.93 -14.68
N GLY A 156 20.63 3.21 -15.53
CA GLY A 156 20.87 2.48 -16.77
C GLY A 156 21.23 1.02 -16.55
N ILE A 157 22.21 0.73 -15.69
CA ILE A 157 22.67 -0.64 -15.40
C ILE A 157 21.57 -1.45 -14.71
N SER A 158 20.89 -0.88 -13.72
CA SER A 158 19.76 -1.56 -13.07
C SER A 158 18.61 -1.85 -14.04
N GLY A 159 18.33 -0.94 -14.98
CA GLY A 159 17.37 -1.14 -16.06
C GLY A 159 17.79 -2.24 -17.06
N ILE A 160 19.07 -2.32 -17.41
CA ILE A 160 19.65 -3.37 -18.25
C ILE A 160 19.51 -4.73 -17.56
N CYS A 161 19.86 -4.83 -16.27
CA CYS A 161 19.67 -6.06 -15.49
C CYS A 161 18.19 -6.47 -15.41
N GLY A 162 17.29 -5.50 -15.20
CA GLY A 162 15.85 -5.77 -15.20
C GLY A 162 15.31 -6.25 -16.54
N ALA A 163 15.79 -5.66 -17.65
CA ALA A 163 15.45 -6.11 -18.99
C ALA A 163 15.97 -7.53 -19.27
N ALA A 164 17.16 -7.87 -18.76
CA ALA A 164 17.71 -9.22 -18.87
C ALA A 164 16.85 -10.25 -18.13
N ILE A 165 16.51 -9.99 -16.86
CA ILE A 165 15.68 -10.88 -16.04
C ILE A 165 14.27 -11.03 -16.64
N GLY A 166 13.68 -9.93 -17.13
CA GLY A 166 12.35 -9.93 -17.74
C GLY A 166 12.30 -10.47 -19.18
N SER A 167 13.43 -10.73 -19.83
CA SER A 167 13.51 -11.06 -21.26
C SER A 167 12.59 -12.23 -21.69
N PRO A 168 12.49 -13.35 -20.95
CA PRO A 168 11.59 -14.46 -21.32
C PRO A 168 10.11 -14.03 -21.43
N PHE A 169 9.65 -13.17 -20.52
CA PHE A 169 8.28 -12.66 -20.54
C PHE A 169 8.07 -11.61 -21.63
N TYR A 170 9.10 -10.83 -21.96
CA TYR A 170 9.05 -9.88 -23.07
C TYR A 170 9.00 -10.58 -24.44
N LEU A 171 9.73 -11.69 -24.61
CA LEU A 171 9.64 -12.55 -25.79
C LEU A 171 8.20 -13.08 -25.96
N VAL A 172 7.64 -13.72 -24.92
CA VAL A 172 6.28 -14.28 -24.97
C VAL A 172 5.26 -13.19 -25.24
N LYS A 173 5.38 -12.04 -24.57
CA LYS A 173 4.54 -10.87 -24.82
C LYS A 173 4.58 -10.46 -26.29
N THR A 174 5.77 -10.29 -26.86
CA THR A 174 5.95 -9.83 -28.25
C THR A 174 5.33 -10.83 -29.23
N ARG A 175 5.55 -12.13 -29.05
CA ARG A 175 5.00 -13.18 -29.92
C ARG A 175 3.46 -13.31 -29.77
N MET A 176 2.92 -13.08 -28.58
CA MET A 176 1.47 -13.08 -28.38
C MET A 176 0.82 -11.83 -29.00
N GLN A 177 1.46 -10.66 -28.90
CA GLN A 177 0.93 -9.40 -29.44
C GLN A 177 1.00 -9.33 -30.98
N SER A 178 2.02 -9.96 -31.58
CA SER A 178 2.15 -10.08 -33.05
C SER A 178 1.10 -10.98 -33.68
N TYR A 179 0.59 -11.98 -32.94
CA TYR A 179 -0.38 -12.94 -33.45
C TYR A 179 -1.71 -12.25 -33.85
N SER A 180 -2.11 -12.39 -35.11
CA SER A 180 -3.36 -11.91 -35.68
C SER A 180 -4.01 -12.98 -36.57
N PRO A 181 -5.20 -13.49 -36.22
CA PRO A 181 -5.88 -14.52 -37.02
C PRO A 181 -6.38 -14.00 -38.37
N SER A 182 -6.67 -12.70 -38.49
CA SER A 182 -7.19 -12.09 -39.72
C SER A 182 -6.10 -11.61 -40.68
N PHE A 183 -4.87 -11.38 -40.19
CA PHE A 183 -3.79 -10.79 -40.98
C PHE A 183 -2.50 -11.60 -40.81
N SER A 184 -2.38 -12.70 -41.56
CA SER A 184 -1.22 -13.61 -41.52
C SER A 184 0.09 -13.00 -42.02
N GLN A 185 0.04 -11.83 -42.67
CA GLN A 185 1.18 -11.13 -43.26
C GLN A 185 2.02 -10.33 -42.26
N ILE A 186 1.62 -10.27 -40.97
CA ILE A 186 2.30 -9.46 -39.95
C ILE A 186 3.34 -10.30 -39.20
N GLY A 187 4.56 -10.36 -39.69
CA GLY A 187 5.63 -11.16 -39.09
C GLY A 187 5.27 -12.65 -38.95
N HIS A 188 6.08 -13.41 -38.20
CA HIS A 188 5.80 -14.82 -37.96
C HIS A 188 4.67 -15.02 -36.95
N GLN A 189 3.67 -15.81 -37.31
CA GLN A 189 2.50 -16.10 -36.48
C GLN A 189 2.80 -17.24 -35.50
N HIS A 190 2.79 -16.95 -34.21
CA HIS A 190 2.95 -17.95 -33.15
C HIS A 190 1.62 -18.16 -32.42
N HIS A 191 1.11 -19.37 -32.40
CA HIS A 191 -0.16 -19.68 -31.71
C HIS A 191 0.11 -20.15 -30.27
N TYR A 192 -0.28 -19.35 -29.29
CA TYR A 192 -0.18 -19.68 -27.87
C TYR A 192 -1.51 -19.46 -27.15
N THR A 193 -1.93 -20.44 -26.35
CA THR A 193 -3.17 -20.35 -25.57
C THR A 193 -2.99 -19.69 -24.19
N SER A 194 -1.78 -19.78 -23.64
CA SER A 194 -1.43 -19.33 -22.28
C SER A 194 0.04 -18.94 -22.21
N ILE A 195 0.42 -18.13 -21.23
CA ILE A 195 1.82 -17.76 -20.92
C ILE A 195 2.65 -19.02 -20.63
N TYR A 196 2.10 -19.96 -19.85
CA TYR A 196 2.78 -21.22 -19.54
C TYR A 196 2.99 -22.08 -20.79
N ASN A 197 1.95 -22.16 -21.64
CA ASN A 197 2.05 -22.86 -22.92
C ASN A 197 3.13 -22.20 -23.81
N ALA A 198 3.15 -20.86 -23.89
CA ALA A 198 4.17 -20.14 -24.65
C ALA A 198 5.59 -20.41 -24.14
N LEU A 199 5.82 -20.25 -22.83
CA LEU A 199 7.14 -20.52 -22.22
C LEU A 199 7.57 -21.98 -22.41
N SER A 200 6.66 -22.93 -22.17
CA SER A 200 6.95 -24.36 -22.32
C SER A 200 7.23 -24.73 -23.78
N SER A 201 6.47 -24.20 -24.72
CA SER A 201 6.64 -24.43 -26.16
C SER A 201 7.97 -23.88 -26.66
N VAL A 202 8.33 -22.65 -26.26
CA VAL A 202 9.64 -22.07 -26.61
C VAL A 202 10.77 -22.85 -25.96
N PHE A 203 10.64 -23.22 -24.69
CA PHE A 203 11.68 -23.98 -24.00
C PHE A 203 11.89 -25.37 -24.63
N ARG A 204 10.82 -26.06 -25.04
CA ARG A 204 10.91 -27.36 -25.71
C ARG A 204 11.46 -27.27 -27.13
N ALA A 205 11.12 -26.21 -27.88
CA ALA A 205 11.53 -26.05 -29.27
C ALA A 205 12.92 -25.41 -29.44
N GLU A 206 13.26 -24.42 -28.61
CA GLU A 206 14.44 -23.55 -28.77
C GLU A 206 15.38 -23.58 -27.55
N GLY A 207 15.00 -24.26 -26.47
CA GLY A 207 15.78 -24.32 -25.23
C GLY A 207 15.85 -23.01 -24.45
N VAL A 208 16.74 -22.97 -23.45
CA VAL A 208 17.00 -21.76 -22.63
C VAL A 208 17.48 -20.59 -23.49
N ARG A 209 18.30 -20.88 -24.51
CA ARG A 209 18.84 -19.86 -25.42
C ARG A 209 17.74 -19.17 -26.24
N GLY A 210 16.66 -19.88 -26.58
CA GLY A 210 15.48 -19.30 -27.23
C GLY A 210 14.74 -18.28 -26.35
N LEU A 211 14.61 -18.55 -25.05
CA LEU A 211 13.95 -17.63 -24.10
C LEU A 211 14.66 -16.28 -23.96
N TYR A 212 15.98 -16.25 -24.14
CA TYR A 212 16.81 -15.05 -24.02
C TYR A 212 17.22 -14.47 -25.37
N ARG A 213 16.65 -14.95 -26.48
CA ARG A 213 16.97 -14.46 -27.82
C ARG A 213 16.53 -13.00 -27.99
N GLY A 214 17.40 -12.12 -28.50
CA GLY A 214 17.09 -10.69 -28.67
C GLY A 214 17.25 -9.84 -27.39
N ILE A 215 17.77 -10.45 -26.31
CA ILE A 215 18.08 -9.77 -25.05
C ILE A 215 19.06 -8.60 -25.25
N ASP A 216 20.01 -8.73 -26.17
CA ASP A 216 20.98 -7.71 -26.54
C ASP A 216 20.32 -6.42 -27.05
N ALA A 217 19.37 -6.55 -27.99
CA ALA A 217 18.57 -5.42 -28.47
C ALA A 217 17.68 -4.85 -27.36
N ALA A 218 17.12 -5.69 -26.49
CA ALA A 218 16.30 -5.25 -25.37
C ALA A 218 17.10 -4.51 -24.28
N MET A 219 18.32 -4.95 -23.98
CA MET A 219 19.25 -4.30 -23.06
C MET A 219 19.71 -2.96 -23.64
N ALA A 220 20.06 -2.90 -24.93
CA ALA A 220 20.40 -1.66 -25.61
C ALA A 220 19.25 -0.64 -25.56
N ARG A 221 18.01 -1.10 -25.81
CA ARG A 221 16.79 -0.30 -25.68
C ARG A 221 16.63 0.28 -24.26
N ALA A 222 16.82 -0.55 -23.24
CA ALA A 222 16.71 -0.13 -21.83
C ALA A 222 17.79 0.88 -21.44
N GLY A 223 19.05 0.66 -21.88
CA GLY A 223 20.17 1.56 -21.63
C GLY A 223 19.96 2.93 -22.27
N VAL A 224 19.63 2.96 -23.57
CA VAL A 224 19.40 4.20 -24.32
C VAL A 224 18.23 4.99 -23.76
N GLY A 225 17.12 4.31 -23.41
CA GLY A 225 15.97 4.96 -22.78
C GLY A 225 16.33 5.69 -21.49
N SER A 226 17.03 5.01 -20.59
CA SER A 226 17.48 5.60 -19.32
C SER A 226 18.47 6.74 -19.50
N ALA A 227 19.39 6.63 -20.47
CA ALA A 227 20.39 7.66 -20.74
C ALA A 227 19.77 8.98 -21.24
N VAL A 228 18.70 8.91 -22.02
CA VAL A 228 18.03 10.09 -22.59
C VAL A 228 16.97 10.67 -21.64
N GLN A 229 16.26 9.83 -20.90
CA GLN A 229 15.09 10.24 -20.12
C GLN A 229 15.41 11.33 -19.08
N LEU A 230 16.45 11.13 -18.25
CA LEU A 230 16.77 12.05 -17.16
C LEU A 230 17.31 13.41 -17.66
N PRO A 231 18.34 13.47 -18.52
CA PRO A 231 18.84 14.76 -19.03
C PRO A 231 17.76 15.55 -19.75
N THR A 232 16.96 14.90 -20.60
CA THR A 232 15.93 15.60 -21.34
C THR A 232 14.81 16.10 -20.43
N TYR A 233 14.45 15.35 -19.39
CA TYR A 233 13.47 15.81 -18.40
C TYR A 233 13.96 17.07 -17.68
N ASP A 234 15.20 17.05 -17.17
CA ASP A 234 15.76 18.16 -16.40
C ASP A 234 15.93 19.41 -17.27
N MET A 235 16.45 19.26 -18.50
CA MET A 235 16.56 20.36 -19.47
C MET A 235 15.19 20.95 -19.84
N THR A 236 14.22 20.09 -20.14
CA THR A 236 12.86 20.54 -20.50
C THR A 236 12.21 21.28 -19.33
N LYS A 237 12.34 20.76 -18.11
CA LYS A 237 11.83 21.41 -16.90
C LYS A 237 12.48 22.77 -16.70
N GLN A 238 13.80 22.88 -16.88
CA GLN A 238 14.52 24.14 -16.77
C GLN A 238 14.07 25.16 -17.82
N VAL A 239 13.86 24.74 -19.07
CA VAL A 239 13.36 25.60 -20.16
C VAL A 239 11.94 26.08 -19.87
N LEU A 240 11.03 25.20 -19.44
CA LEU A 240 9.65 25.57 -19.10
C LEU A 240 9.59 26.56 -17.93
N ARG A 241 10.49 26.44 -16.96
CA ARG A 241 10.58 27.35 -15.82
C ARG A 241 11.20 28.70 -16.18
N THR A 242 12.30 28.70 -16.94
CA THR A 242 13.06 29.93 -17.23
C THR A 242 12.51 30.73 -18.41
N ARG A 243 12.00 30.06 -19.46
CA ARG A 243 11.54 30.70 -20.70
C ARG A 243 10.02 30.91 -20.74
N PHE A 244 9.25 30.02 -20.13
CA PHE A 244 7.78 30.08 -20.12
C PHE A 244 7.20 30.52 -18.78
N GLY A 245 8.05 30.85 -17.79
CA GLY A 245 7.62 31.35 -16.49
C GLY A 245 6.75 30.38 -15.69
N MET A 246 6.73 29.09 -16.04
CA MET A 246 5.89 28.12 -15.35
C MET A 246 6.47 27.79 -13.96
N GLY A 247 5.64 27.80 -12.93
CA GLY A 247 6.01 27.39 -11.56
C GLY A 247 6.36 25.91 -11.43
N ASP A 248 6.77 25.45 -10.25
CA ASP A 248 7.05 24.03 -9.98
C ASP A 248 5.76 23.24 -9.68
N ASN A 249 4.82 23.30 -10.62
CA ASN A 249 3.43 22.85 -10.47
C ASN A 249 3.19 21.59 -11.32
N PHE A 250 2.12 20.85 -11.03
CA PHE A 250 1.73 19.63 -11.76
C PHE A 250 1.78 19.80 -13.29
N SER A 251 1.26 20.91 -13.82
CA SER A 251 1.25 21.19 -15.26
C SER A 251 2.65 21.27 -15.88
N THR A 252 3.63 21.83 -15.15
CA THR A 252 5.03 21.91 -15.61
C THR A 252 5.67 20.53 -15.65
N HIS A 253 5.41 19.70 -14.65
CA HIS A 253 5.88 18.32 -14.59
C HIS A 253 5.21 17.43 -15.63
N PHE A 254 3.93 17.65 -15.90
CA PHE A 254 3.19 16.95 -16.93
C PHE A 254 3.71 17.31 -18.33
N ALA A 255 3.85 18.60 -18.63
CA ALA A 255 4.40 19.09 -19.89
C ALA A 255 5.85 18.64 -20.10
N SER A 256 6.69 18.73 -19.06
CA SER A 256 8.09 18.26 -19.13
C SER A 256 8.18 16.75 -19.37
N SER A 257 7.26 15.97 -18.79
CA SER A 257 7.18 14.52 -18.99
C SER A 257 6.74 14.14 -20.40
N LEU A 258 5.79 14.85 -21.00
CA LEU A 258 5.33 14.59 -22.38
C LEU A 258 6.39 14.91 -23.43
N ILE A 259 7.11 16.02 -23.25
CA ILE A 259 8.21 16.43 -24.13
C ILE A 259 9.40 15.47 -23.94
N CYS A 260 9.76 15.14 -22.70
CA CYS A 260 10.77 14.12 -22.42
C CYS A 260 10.41 12.78 -23.08
N GLY A 261 9.16 12.33 -22.93
CA GLY A 261 8.66 11.11 -23.55
C GLY A 261 8.80 11.09 -25.07
N PHE A 262 8.70 12.24 -25.73
CA PHE A 262 8.93 12.36 -27.18
C PHE A 262 10.39 12.09 -27.56
N PHE A 263 11.35 12.75 -26.91
CA PHE A 263 12.78 12.54 -27.18
C PHE A 263 13.24 11.14 -26.81
N VAL A 264 12.75 10.60 -25.70
CA VAL A 264 12.97 9.20 -25.31
C VAL A 264 12.44 8.27 -26.39
N CYS A 265 11.24 8.51 -26.92
CA CYS A 265 10.68 7.75 -28.02
C CYS A 265 11.58 7.85 -29.27
N CYS A 266 12.07 9.04 -29.63
CA CYS A 266 12.98 9.22 -30.77
C CYS A 266 14.25 8.37 -30.63
N ALA A 267 14.87 8.37 -29.45
CA ALA A 267 16.09 7.61 -29.21
C ALA A 267 15.85 6.09 -29.08
N MET A 268 14.76 5.68 -28.45
CA MET A 268 14.48 4.27 -28.16
C MET A 268 13.87 3.51 -29.34
N ASN A 269 13.12 4.18 -30.22
CA ASN A 269 12.33 3.48 -31.24
C ASN A 269 13.17 2.61 -32.20
N PRO A 270 14.36 3.02 -32.67
CA PRO A 270 15.24 2.16 -33.46
C PRO A 270 15.54 0.82 -32.78
N PHE A 271 15.94 0.85 -31.51
CA PHE A 271 16.24 -0.34 -30.71
C PHE A 271 14.99 -1.18 -30.42
N ASP A 272 13.84 -0.52 -30.24
CA ASP A 272 12.55 -1.17 -30.02
C ASP A 272 12.10 -1.97 -31.26
N VAL A 273 12.22 -1.40 -32.47
CA VAL A 273 11.95 -2.10 -33.73
C VAL A 273 12.85 -3.33 -33.85
N ILE A 274 14.16 -3.16 -33.68
CA ILE A 274 15.14 -4.26 -33.80
C ILE A 274 14.81 -5.38 -32.81
N SER A 275 14.54 -5.03 -31.54
CA SER A 275 14.19 -6.03 -30.52
C SER A 275 12.92 -6.80 -30.90
N THR A 276 11.87 -6.10 -31.35
CA THR A 276 10.58 -6.71 -31.71
C THR A 276 10.72 -7.72 -32.85
N ARG A 277 11.49 -7.36 -33.89
CA ARG A 277 11.78 -8.28 -35.01
C ARG A 277 12.63 -9.47 -34.57
N MET A 278 13.65 -9.21 -33.74
CA MET A 278 14.52 -10.25 -33.22
C MET A 278 13.77 -11.29 -32.37
N TYR A 279 12.81 -10.85 -31.56
CA TYR A 279 11.96 -11.71 -30.71
C TYR A 279 10.90 -12.48 -31.50
N ASN A 280 10.35 -11.90 -32.58
CA ASN A 280 9.24 -12.50 -33.33
C ASN A 280 9.68 -13.48 -34.43
N GLN A 281 10.87 -13.30 -35.02
CA GLN A 281 11.32 -14.07 -36.19
C GLN A 281 11.26 -15.60 -36.00
N LYS A 282 11.14 -16.32 -37.13
CA LYS A 282 11.19 -17.79 -37.17
C LYS A 282 12.60 -18.32 -36.95
N MET A 283 12.68 -19.46 -36.30
CA MET A 283 13.90 -20.23 -36.08
C MET A 283 14.07 -21.31 -37.13
N ASP A 284 15.32 -21.47 -37.58
CA ASP A 284 15.71 -22.68 -38.29
C ASP A 284 15.90 -23.82 -37.26
N PRO A 285 15.13 -24.92 -37.35
CA PRO A 285 15.22 -26.03 -36.40
C PRO A 285 16.56 -26.77 -36.42
N VAL A 286 17.34 -26.64 -37.51
CA VAL A 286 18.63 -27.36 -37.65
C VAL A 286 19.78 -26.53 -37.10
N THR A 287 19.85 -25.24 -37.43
CA THR A 287 20.98 -24.37 -37.05
C THR A 287 20.75 -23.60 -35.74
N GLY A 288 19.50 -23.52 -35.26
CA GLY A 288 19.12 -22.71 -34.10
C GLY A 288 19.29 -21.20 -34.32
N GLN A 289 19.54 -20.77 -35.55
CA GLN A 289 19.68 -19.36 -35.92
C GLN A 289 18.36 -18.78 -36.45
N GLY A 290 18.28 -17.45 -36.48
CA GLY A 290 17.13 -16.78 -37.07
C GLY A 290 17.14 -16.87 -38.58
N VAL A 291 16.01 -17.23 -39.18
CA VAL A 291 15.89 -17.34 -40.63
C VAL A 291 16.10 -15.98 -41.31
N LEU A 292 15.61 -14.90 -40.68
CA LEU A 292 15.67 -13.55 -41.24
C LEU A 292 16.94 -12.80 -40.80
N TYR A 293 17.26 -12.88 -39.50
CA TYR A 293 18.32 -12.08 -38.87
C TYR A 293 19.21 -12.95 -37.99
N LYS A 294 20.52 -12.86 -38.20
CA LYS A 294 21.50 -13.58 -37.38
C LYS A 294 21.66 -12.92 -36.01
N ASN A 295 21.92 -11.61 -36.02
CA ASN A 295 22.19 -10.78 -34.84
C ASN A 295 21.47 -9.41 -35.00
N PRO A 296 21.31 -8.60 -33.94
CA PRO A 296 20.73 -7.26 -34.07
C PRO A 296 21.43 -6.35 -35.07
N LEU A 297 22.77 -6.43 -35.18
CA LEU A 297 23.53 -5.64 -36.16
C LEU A 297 23.21 -6.03 -37.61
N ASP A 298 23.02 -7.34 -37.87
CA ASP A 298 22.55 -7.85 -39.16
C ASP A 298 21.12 -7.37 -39.46
N CYS A 299 20.26 -7.34 -38.42
CA CYS A 299 18.92 -6.75 -38.54
C CYS A 299 18.97 -5.26 -38.91
N VAL A 300 19.87 -4.46 -38.32
CA VAL A 300 20.04 -3.05 -38.66
C VAL A 300 20.50 -2.89 -40.10
N ALA A 301 21.57 -3.60 -40.49
CA ALA A 301 22.14 -3.50 -41.83
C ALA A 301 21.12 -3.86 -42.92
N LYS A 302 20.43 -4.99 -42.76
CA LYS A 302 19.39 -5.43 -43.70
C LYS A 302 18.21 -4.47 -43.75
N MET A 303 17.76 -3.96 -42.61
CA MET A 303 16.64 -3.02 -42.56
C MET A 303 17.00 -1.67 -43.20
N LEU A 304 18.19 -1.13 -42.93
CA LEU A 304 18.64 0.10 -43.58
C LEU A 304 18.79 -0.06 -45.09
N HIS A 305 19.29 -1.20 -45.56
CA HIS A 305 19.45 -1.48 -46.98
C HIS A 305 18.11 -1.71 -47.72
N THR A 306 17.14 -2.36 -47.07
CA THR A 306 15.86 -2.74 -47.71
C THR A 306 14.74 -1.71 -47.49
N GLU A 307 14.54 -1.27 -46.26
CA GLU A 307 13.43 -0.40 -45.83
C GLU A 307 13.85 1.06 -45.64
N GLY A 308 15.15 1.33 -45.60
CA GLY A 308 15.70 2.66 -45.33
C GLY A 308 15.57 3.08 -43.86
N VAL A 309 15.96 4.32 -43.57
CA VAL A 309 15.91 4.91 -42.22
C VAL A 309 14.47 4.97 -41.67
N ALA A 310 13.48 5.12 -42.55
CA ALA A 310 12.06 5.10 -42.16
C ALA A 310 11.63 3.78 -41.53
N GLY A 311 12.28 2.65 -41.87
CA GLY A 311 12.04 1.34 -41.26
C GLY A 311 12.31 1.32 -39.76
N LEU A 312 13.37 2.00 -39.31
CA LEU A 312 13.75 2.12 -37.89
C LEU A 312 12.72 2.91 -37.06
N TYR A 313 11.88 3.72 -37.71
CA TYR A 313 10.87 4.54 -37.06
C TYR A 313 9.43 4.01 -37.26
N LYS A 314 9.26 2.79 -37.76
CA LYS A 314 7.94 2.15 -37.83
C LYS A 314 7.30 2.05 -36.45
N GLY A 315 6.00 2.31 -36.40
CA GLY A 315 5.23 2.27 -35.14
C GLY A 315 5.48 3.42 -34.17
N PHE A 316 6.26 4.45 -34.54
CA PHE A 316 6.61 5.57 -33.66
C PHE A 316 5.41 6.25 -33.00
N SER A 317 4.35 6.55 -33.78
CA SER A 317 3.12 7.16 -33.26
C SER A 317 2.43 6.30 -32.20
N ALA A 318 2.33 4.98 -32.41
CA ALA A 318 1.78 4.06 -31.43
C ALA A 318 2.68 3.94 -30.19
N HIS A 319 4.01 4.01 -30.39
CA HIS A 319 4.97 4.00 -29.28
C HIS A 319 4.83 5.26 -28.41
N TYR A 320 4.70 6.44 -29.01
CA TYR A 320 4.48 7.68 -28.28
C TYR A 320 3.14 7.70 -27.53
N LEU A 321 2.06 7.28 -28.20
CA LEU A 321 0.72 7.13 -27.61
C LEU A 321 0.65 6.06 -26.51
N ARG A 322 1.64 5.16 -26.44
CA ARG A 322 1.85 4.28 -25.29
C ARG A 322 2.59 4.99 -24.16
N ILE A 323 3.75 5.61 -24.43
CA ILE A 323 4.64 6.19 -23.39
C ILE A 323 3.96 7.31 -22.59
N GLY A 324 3.33 8.25 -23.29
CA GLY A 324 2.75 9.44 -22.66
C GLY A 324 1.65 9.09 -21.66
N PRO A 325 0.53 8.49 -22.11
CA PRO A 325 -0.57 8.06 -21.24
C PRO A 325 -0.12 7.09 -20.13
N HIS A 326 0.80 6.17 -20.43
CA HIS A 326 1.30 5.22 -19.45
C HIS A 326 1.97 5.92 -18.26
N THR A 327 2.81 6.92 -18.53
CA THR A 327 3.52 7.65 -17.48
C THR A 327 2.55 8.41 -16.58
N VAL A 328 1.57 9.08 -17.19
CA VAL A 328 0.54 9.84 -16.48
C VAL A 328 -0.32 8.92 -15.59
N LEU A 329 -0.86 7.84 -16.19
CA LEU A 329 -1.71 6.89 -15.48
C LEU A 329 -0.95 6.18 -14.35
N MET A 330 0.31 5.80 -14.57
CA MET A 330 1.13 5.17 -13.54
C MET A 330 1.30 6.09 -12.32
N PHE A 331 1.58 7.38 -12.52
CA PHE A 331 1.72 8.32 -11.42
C PHE A 331 0.40 8.58 -10.71
N ILE A 332 -0.71 8.73 -11.45
CA ILE A 332 -2.05 8.88 -10.85
C ILE A 332 -2.39 7.66 -10.01
N PHE A 333 -2.22 6.44 -10.55
CA PHE A 333 -2.49 5.22 -9.78
C PHE A 333 -1.57 5.09 -8.58
N LEU A 334 -0.28 5.40 -8.71
CA LEU A 334 0.65 5.37 -7.58
C LEU A 334 0.24 6.37 -6.49
N GLU A 335 -0.20 7.57 -6.86
CA GLU A 335 -0.66 8.58 -5.92
C GLU A 335 -1.95 8.16 -5.24
N GLN A 336 -2.94 7.64 -5.97
CA GLN A 336 -4.19 7.15 -5.38
C GLN A 336 -3.94 5.95 -4.46
N LEU A 337 -3.08 5.01 -4.87
CA LEU A 337 -2.70 3.85 -4.04
C LEU A 337 -1.92 4.27 -2.79
N LYS A 338 -1.02 5.25 -2.90
CA LYS A 338 -0.34 5.84 -1.74
C LYS A 338 -1.32 6.59 -0.83
N ARG A 339 -2.27 7.34 -1.38
CA ARG A 339 -3.30 8.05 -0.61
C ARG A 339 -4.23 7.06 0.08
N ALA A 340 -4.62 5.96 -0.56
CA ALA A 340 -5.41 4.90 0.06
C ALA A 340 -4.62 4.20 1.18
N TYR A 341 -3.36 3.83 0.92
CA TYR A 341 -2.47 3.25 1.94
C TYR A 341 -2.25 4.20 3.12
N HIS A 342 -1.94 5.47 2.85
CA HIS A 342 -1.79 6.49 3.88
C HIS A 342 -3.12 6.81 4.54
N SER A 343 -4.26 6.81 3.85
CA SER A 343 -5.57 7.01 4.46
C SER A 343 -5.89 5.86 5.42
N GLN A 344 -5.51 4.63 5.10
CA GLN A 344 -5.71 3.47 5.98
C GLN A 344 -4.71 3.45 7.15
N TYR A 345 -3.43 3.78 6.90
CA TYR A 345 -2.43 3.97 7.98
C TYR A 345 -2.75 5.18 8.86
N CYS A 346 -3.23 6.26 8.26
CA CYS A 346 -3.60 7.48 8.94
C CYS A 346 -4.97 7.33 9.60
N PHE A 347 -5.92 6.53 9.13
CA PHE A 347 -7.16 6.18 9.85
C PHE A 347 -6.87 5.30 11.08
N VAL A 348 -5.87 4.41 10.97
CA VAL A 348 -5.32 3.68 12.12
C VAL A 348 -4.56 4.61 13.09
N GLN A 349 -3.94 5.70 12.61
CA GLN A 349 -3.28 6.71 13.45
C GLN A 349 -4.17 7.90 13.88
N THR A 350 -5.30 8.19 13.23
CA THR A 350 -6.16 9.36 13.52
C THR A 350 -7.24 9.07 14.55
N LYS A 351 -7.49 7.80 14.93
CA LYS A 351 -8.00 7.52 16.27
C LYS A 351 -7.00 7.89 17.39
N HIS A 352 -5.72 8.07 17.07
CA HIS A 352 -4.67 8.49 18.03
C HIS A 352 -4.23 9.96 17.88
N ALA A 353 -4.80 10.74 16.96
CA ALA A 353 -4.33 12.10 16.69
C ALA A 353 -5.47 13.04 16.31
N THR A 354 -6.42 13.27 17.23
CA THR A 354 -7.13 14.54 17.28
C THR A 354 -6.16 15.64 17.72
N ALA A 355 -5.58 16.34 16.75
CA ALA A 355 -5.35 17.79 16.80
C ALA A 355 -4.56 18.24 15.55
N LYS A 356 -5.30 18.89 14.64
CA LYS A 356 -4.85 19.80 13.55
C LYS A 356 -4.07 21.03 14.14
N PRO A 357 -3.59 22.01 13.35
CA PRO A 357 -2.84 22.04 12.08
C PRO A 357 -1.62 23.07 12.14
N PRO A 358 -0.88 23.38 11.05
CA PRO A 358 0.38 24.16 10.98
C PRO A 358 0.14 25.63 10.51
N PRO A 359 1.07 26.46 9.94
CA PRO A 359 2.57 26.54 9.84
C PRO A 359 3.16 27.95 10.24
N TYR A 360 4.48 28.24 10.30
CA TYR A 360 5.24 28.94 9.22
C TYR A 360 6.72 29.30 9.54
N PHE A 361 7.53 29.39 8.44
CA PHE A 361 8.84 30.04 8.12
C PHE A 361 9.99 30.05 9.16
N ALA A 362 11.10 29.32 8.97
CA ALA A 362 12.27 29.54 8.08
C ALA A 362 13.23 30.68 8.52
N LEU A 363 14.52 30.35 8.71
CA LEU A 363 15.68 31.04 8.12
C LEU A 363 17.03 30.41 8.55
N THR A 364 17.76 29.93 7.53
CA THR A 364 19.21 30.03 7.24
C THR A 364 20.33 29.79 8.27
N ARG A 365 21.27 28.94 7.77
CA ARG A 365 22.73 29.11 7.64
C ARG A 365 23.71 28.57 8.72
N ASN A 366 24.49 27.62 8.22
CA ASN A 366 25.96 27.46 8.26
C ASN A 366 26.68 26.99 9.53
N ARG A 367 27.47 25.92 9.29
CA ARG A 367 28.85 25.58 9.75
C ARG A 367 29.17 25.92 11.21
N THR A 368 29.71 25.01 12.02
CA THR A 368 31.06 24.44 11.86
C THR A 368 31.24 23.31 12.89
N SER A 369 32.14 22.39 12.59
CA SER A 369 32.72 21.32 13.40
C SER A 369 32.85 21.61 14.90
N GLN A 370 32.54 20.61 15.74
CA GLN A 370 33.24 20.38 17.01
C GLN A 370 33.13 18.91 17.42
N ARG A 371 34.28 18.22 17.43
CA ARG A 371 34.50 17.01 18.21
C ARG A 371 34.41 17.40 19.69
N LEU A 372 33.43 16.87 20.41
CA LEU A 372 33.43 16.91 21.88
C LEU A 372 34.27 15.74 22.38
N PHE A 373 35.52 16.04 22.73
CA PHE A 373 36.27 15.27 23.70
C PHE A 373 35.52 15.35 25.04
N PHE A 374 35.27 14.19 25.66
CA PHE A 374 35.06 14.14 27.11
C PHE A 374 36.31 13.58 27.75
N SER A 375 36.87 14.38 28.65
CA SER A 375 37.86 13.97 29.64
C SER A 375 37.29 12.86 30.52
N HIS A 376 38.19 11.99 30.96
CA HIS A 376 37.95 10.89 31.89
C HIS A 376 37.19 11.27 33.18
N SER A 377 36.63 10.22 33.81
CA SER A 377 35.85 10.14 35.06
C SER A 377 34.34 10.35 34.83
N THR A 378 33.46 9.34 34.92
CA THR A 378 33.31 8.37 36.01
C THR A 378 32.71 7.07 35.46
N THR A 379 33.47 5.97 35.48
CA THR A 379 32.90 4.63 35.38
C THR A 379 32.09 4.35 36.65
N MET A 380 30.77 4.32 36.56
CA MET A 380 29.95 3.73 37.62
C MET A 380 30.28 2.24 37.67
N THR A 381 30.85 1.81 38.79
CA THR A 381 31.10 0.39 39.08
C THR A 381 29.76 -0.32 39.21
N ALA A 382 29.65 -1.50 38.59
CA ALA A 382 28.40 -2.24 38.35
C ALA A 382 27.73 -2.84 39.61
N ASP A 383 28.17 -2.50 40.82
CA ASP A 383 27.90 -3.28 42.04
C ASP A 383 27.25 -2.50 43.19
N GLN A 384 26.62 -1.34 42.96
CA GLN A 384 25.77 -0.72 43.98
C GLN A 384 24.30 -1.15 43.82
N PRO A 385 23.66 -1.75 44.84
CA PRO A 385 22.23 -2.04 44.79
C PRO A 385 21.45 -0.73 44.75
N PHE A 386 20.54 -0.59 43.78
CA PHE A 386 19.62 0.54 43.66
C PHE A 386 18.85 0.72 44.97
N SER A 387 18.77 1.96 45.46
CA SER A 387 18.12 2.27 46.74
C SER A 387 16.58 2.27 46.61
N GLU A 388 15.87 1.86 47.66
CA GLU A 388 14.39 1.68 47.66
C GLU A 388 13.58 2.97 47.42
N GLN A 389 14.21 4.15 47.37
CA GLN A 389 13.54 5.45 47.17
C GLN A 389 13.90 6.14 45.85
N GLU A 390 14.42 5.40 44.87
CA GLU A 390 14.82 5.99 43.61
C GLU A 390 13.66 6.35 42.66
N SER A 391 13.90 7.44 41.95
CA SER A 391 13.03 8.03 40.95
C SER A 391 13.47 7.61 39.55
N TYR A 392 12.52 7.14 38.74
CA TYR A 392 12.77 6.54 37.44
C TYR A 392 11.99 7.22 36.31
N TYR A 393 12.63 7.32 35.15
CA TYR A 393 12.02 7.78 33.91
C TYR A 393 11.74 6.61 32.98
N GLN A 394 10.59 6.61 32.31
CA GLN A 394 10.37 5.68 31.21
C GLN A 394 11.22 6.11 30.01
N TRP A 395 12.06 5.19 29.50
CA TRP A 395 12.96 5.51 28.38
C TRP A 395 12.21 6.00 27.12
N LEU A 396 11.07 5.38 26.81
CA LEU A 396 10.22 5.80 25.68
C LEU A 396 9.66 7.21 25.88
N HIS A 397 9.22 7.55 27.10
CA HIS A 397 8.66 8.88 27.38
C HIS A 397 9.73 9.96 27.25
N LEU A 398 10.93 9.73 27.78
CA LEU A 398 12.05 10.66 27.58
C LEU A 398 12.33 10.93 26.11
N ARG A 399 12.35 9.88 25.28
CA ARG A 399 12.51 10.03 23.83
C ARG A 399 11.39 10.87 23.22
N PHE A 400 10.14 10.68 23.66
CA PHE A 400 9.01 11.47 23.18
C PHE A 400 9.03 12.91 23.69
N ASP A 401 9.36 13.16 24.95
CA ASP A 401 9.48 14.49 25.54
C ASP A 401 10.53 15.31 24.80
N TRP A 402 11.71 14.71 24.59
CA TRP A 402 12.78 15.34 23.82
C TRP A 402 12.38 15.62 22.38
N ARG A 403 11.59 14.74 21.76
CA ARG A 403 11.02 14.98 20.44
C ARG A 403 9.99 16.12 20.45
N GLY A 404 9.11 16.16 21.45
CA GLY A 404 8.10 17.20 21.65
C GLY A 404 8.72 18.58 21.85
N GLN A 405 9.82 18.66 22.62
CA GLN A 405 10.59 19.89 22.80
C GLN A 405 11.29 20.37 21.52
N CYS A 406 11.41 19.51 20.50
CA CYS A 406 11.91 19.84 19.17
C CYS A 406 10.78 20.15 18.17
N GLU A 407 9.51 20.09 18.57
CA GLU A 407 8.39 20.57 17.75
C GLU A 407 8.52 22.08 17.53
N GLY A 408 8.25 22.54 16.30
CA GLY A 408 8.57 23.89 15.85
C GLY A 408 10.03 24.15 15.42
N MET A 409 11.00 23.28 15.76
CA MET A 409 12.40 23.45 15.34
C MET A 409 12.66 22.97 13.89
N SER A 410 13.84 23.34 13.36
CA SER A 410 14.25 22.95 12.01
C SER A 410 14.28 21.41 11.85
N PRO A 411 13.97 20.87 10.65
CA PRO A 411 13.99 19.43 10.41
C PRO A 411 15.35 18.79 10.73
N LEU A 412 16.44 19.55 10.60
CA LEU A 412 17.79 19.10 10.92
C LEU A 412 17.96 18.81 12.42
N VAL A 413 17.46 19.71 13.28
CA VAL A 413 17.56 19.54 14.74
C VAL A 413 16.73 18.35 15.21
N ARG A 414 15.51 18.20 14.68
CA ARG A 414 14.67 17.01 14.97
C ARG A 414 15.38 15.72 14.58
N LYS A 415 16.02 15.71 13.40
CA LYS A 415 16.79 14.58 12.93
C LYS A 415 18.00 14.29 13.83
N THR A 416 18.72 15.31 14.29
CA THR A 416 19.86 15.12 15.21
C THR A 416 19.43 14.49 16.53
N VAL A 417 18.30 14.89 17.10
CA VAL A 417 17.75 14.28 18.32
C VAL A 417 17.23 12.86 18.04
N GLU A 418 16.57 12.63 16.90
CA GLU A 418 16.13 11.28 16.51
C GLU A 418 17.31 10.32 16.27
N ASP A 419 18.39 10.79 15.64
CA ASP A 419 19.63 10.05 15.41
C ASP A 419 20.34 9.74 16.74
N PHE A 420 20.32 10.66 17.72
CA PHE A 420 20.87 10.41 19.06
C PHE A 420 20.21 9.22 19.77
N PHE A 421 18.91 9.02 19.58
CA PHE A 421 18.16 7.85 20.10
C PHE A 421 18.22 6.61 19.21
N GLU A 422 18.97 6.65 18.09
CA GLU A 422 19.14 5.46 17.27
C GLU A 422 19.90 4.39 18.07
N PRO A 423 19.40 3.14 18.17
CA PRO A 423 20.04 2.12 19.03
C PRO A 423 21.52 1.86 18.72
N ALA A 424 21.95 2.11 17.48
CA ALA A 424 23.35 2.00 17.08
C ALA A 424 24.23 3.09 17.71
N ILE A 425 23.69 4.27 17.96
CA ILE A 425 24.38 5.43 18.54
C ILE A 425 24.22 5.42 20.07
N PHE A 426 23.05 5.03 20.57
CA PHE A 426 22.73 5.08 21.99
C PHE A 426 23.17 3.83 22.77
N PHE A 427 23.20 2.64 22.16
CA PHE A 427 23.64 1.39 22.80
C PHE A 427 24.83 0.74 22.07
N GLY A 428 25.55 1.52 21.26
CA GLY A 428 26.65 1.03 20.44
C GLY A 428 27.92 0.76 21.26
N GLU A 429 28.73 -0.21 20.81
CA GLU A 429 30.03 -0.50 21.41
C GLU A 429 30.96 0.73 21.30
N GLY A 430 31.54 1.16 22.42
CA GLY A 430 32.44 2.33 22.48
C GLY A 430 31.74 3.69 22.63
N THR A 431 30.42 3.73 22.84
CA THR A 431 29.67 4.97 23.11
C THR A 431 29.66 5.32 24.60
N GLN A 432 29.42 6.58 24.96
CA GLN A 432 29.40 7.03 26.37
C GLN A 432 28.26 6.39 27.20
N THR A 433 27.21 5.94 26.52
CA THR A 433 26.06 5.24 27.07
C THR A 433 26.22 3.71 27.03
N ALA A 434 27.32 3.21 26.47
CA ALA A 434 27.66 1.80 26.54
C ALA A 434 27.91 1.42 28.01
N ARG A 435 27.30 0.32 28.46
CA ARG A 435 27.34 -0.18 29.86
C ARG A 435 26.52 0.62 30.88
N THR A 436 25.71 1.59 30.44
CA THR A 436 24.68 2.17 31.31
C THR A 436 23.67 1.10 31.74
N GLN A 437 23.39 1.01 33.02
CA GLN A 437 22.43 0.07 33.58
C GLN A 437 21.02 0.65 33.47
N PHE A 438 20.13 -0.10 32.81
CA PHE A 438 18.71 0.17 32.73
C PHE A 438 17.98 -0.79 33.65
N LEU A 439 16.71 -0.51 33.91
CA LEU A 439 15.85 -1.39 34.69
C LEU A 439 14.65 -1.82 33.86
N LEU A 440 14.27 -3.08 33.96
CA LEU A 440 12.97 -3.55 33.50
C LEU A 440 12.03 -3.54 34.68
N GLY A 441 10.97 -2.73 34.62
CA GLY A 441 9.97 -2.65 35.68
C GLY A 441 8.56 -2.89 35.15
N THR A 442 7.71 -3.48 35.97
CA THR A 442 6.30 -3.67 35.67
C THR A 442 5.50 -2.55 36.34
N SER A 443 4.69 -1.81 35.60
CA SER A 443 3.90 -0.72 36.20
C SER A 443 2.75 -1.26 37.05
N HIS A 444 2.51 -0.64 38.20
CA HIS A 444 1.31 -0.90 39.02
C HIS A 444 0.01 -0.43 38.34
N PHE A 445 0.08 0.52 37.42
CA PHE A 445 -1.11 1.12 36.81
C PHE A 445 -1.72 0.25 35.71
N ASP A 446 -0.90 -0.25 34.78
CA ASP A 446 -1.36 -1.02 33.62
C ASP A 446 -0.78 -2.44 33.55
N GLY A 447 0.01 -2.86 34.55
CA GLY A 447 0.64 -4.17 34.60
C GLY A 447 1.68 -4.42 33.50
N ARG A 448 2.02 -3.43 32.67
CA ARG A 448 2.93 -3.62 31.53
C ARG A 448 4.38 -3.46 31.95
N ARG A 449 5.27 -4.18 31.25
CA ARG A 449 6.72 -4.06 31.44
C ARG A 449 7.30 -2.95 30.57
N TYR A 450 8.08 -2.10 31.22
CA TYR A 450 8.74 -0.93 30.65
C TYR A 450 10.24 -0.97 30.88
N VAL A 451 10.98 -0.27 30.03
CA VAL A 451 12.39 0.06 30.27
C VAL A 451 12.43 1.39 31.02
N LEU A 452 13.09 1.37 32.17
CA LEU A 452 13.26 2.48 33.08
C LEU A 452 14.72 2.92 33.11
N LEU A 453 14.89 4.22 33.33
CA LEU A 453 16.16 4.91 33.45
C LEU A 453 16.23 5.57 34.82
N SER A 454 17.36 5.43 35.53
CA SER A 454 17.56 6.15 36.79
C SER A 454 17.61 7.66 36.55
N GLU A 455 17.17 8.44 37.55
CA GLU A 455 17.18 9.90 37.48
C GLU A 455 18.58 10.47 37.22
N LEU A 456 19.61 9.89 37.84
CA LEU A 456 21.00 10.31 37.66
C LEU A 456 21.43 10.19 36.19
N VAL A 457 21.11 9.09 35.52
CA VAL A 457 21.43 8.88 34.11
C VAL A 457 20.58 9.79 33.20
N ALA A 458 19.31 9.99 33.53
CA ALA A 458 18.44 10.90 32.78
C ALA A 458 18.96 12.35 32.80
N LEU A 459 19.44 12.82 33.95
CA LEU A 459 20.02 14.14 34.11
C LEU A 459 21.35 14.30 33.35
N GLN A 460 22.18 13.25 33.29
CA GLN A 460 23.40 13.24 32.46
C GLN A 460 23.07 13.32 30.96
N LEU A 461 22.07 12.58 30.48
CA LEU A 461 21.65 12.67 29.08
C LEU A 461 21.03 14.03 28.75
N ARG A 462 20.30 14.62 29.70
CA ARG A 462 19.73 15.96 29.56
C ARG A 462 20.81 17.02 29.38
N SER A 463 21.91 16.96 30.13
CA SER A 463 23.00 17.94 30.00
C SER A 463 23.67 17.83 28.63
N LEU A 464 23.89 16.61 28.14
CA LEU A 464 24.45 16.35 26.82
C LEU A 464 23.55 16.89 25.70
N LEU A 465 22.23 16.65 25.77
CA LEU A 465 21.27 17.18 24.80
C LEU A 465 21.08 18.70 24.92
N THR A 466 21.10 19.26 26.14
CA THR A 466 21.04 20.71 26.37
C THR A 466 22.23 21.41 25.72
N ASN A 467 23.42 20.81 25.81
CA ASN A 467 24.62 21.31 25.14
C ASN A 467 24.52 21.17 23.61
N LEU A 468 24.01 20.05 23.10
CA LEU A 468 23.78 19.85 21.66
C LEU A 468 22.74 20.82 21.08
N LEU A 469 21.70 21.15 21.83
CA LEU A 469 20.60 22.01 21.40
C LEU A 469 20.77 23.49 21.78
N ASN A 470 21.79 23.80 22.59
CA ASN A 470 22.04 25.12 23.19
C ASN A 470 20.79 25.75 23.84
N ARG A 471 19.96 24.92 24.47
CA ARG A 471 18.69 25.33 25.10
C ARG A 471 18.36 24.41 26.26
N LYS A 472 17.85 24.98 27.36
CA LYS A 472 17.35 24.21 28.50
C LYS A 472 16.16 23.35 28.07
N ILE A 473 16.28 22.05 28.29
CA ILE A 473 15.24 21.07 28.03
C ILE A 473 14.46 20.79 29.32
N THR A 474 13.14 20.74 29.23
CA THR A 474 12.25 20.29 30.33
C THR A 474 11.96 18.80 30.15
N LEU A 475 12.06 18.04 31.24
CA LEU A 475 11.71 16.61 31.29
C LEU A 475 10.37 16.45 32.02
N THR A 476 9.60 15.39 31.72
CA THR A 476 8.51 14.97 32.61
C THR A 476 9.03 14.68 34.00
N GLU A 477 8.22 14.82 35.04
CA GLU A 477 8.62 14.44 36.38
C GLU A 477 8.95 12.94 36.46
N PRO A 478 10.02 12.55 37.17
CA PRO A 478 10.33 11.14 37.37
C PRO A 478 9.27 10.48 38.24
N LYS A 479 9.05 9.19 38.01
CA LYS A 479 8.11 8.40 38.81
C LYS A 479 8.85 7.62 39.88
N THR A 480 8.38 7.70 41.12
CA THR A 480 8.98 7.02 42.27
C THR A 480 8.71 5.51 42.25
N TYR A 481 9.73 4.72 42.62
CA TYR A 481 9.68 3.26 42.68
C TYR A 481 8.47 2.72 43.46
N SER A 482 8.40 3.04 44.76
CA SER A 482 7.44 2.51 45.75
C SER A 482 5.97 2.70 45.38
N HIS A 483 5.66 3.65 44.49
CA HIS A 483 4.30 4.00 44.12
C HIS A 483 3.92 3.58 42.70
N THR A 484 4.88 3.25 41.82
CA THR A 484 4.61 3.15 40.38
C THR A 484 5.06 1.85 39.73
N TYR A 485 6.14 1.21 40.20
CA TYR A 485 6.69 0.01 39.56
C TYR A 485 7.08 -1.08 40.55
N HIS A 486 6.97 -2.34 40.11
CA HIS A 486 7.44 -3.52 40.84
C HIS A 486 8.29 -4.44 39.92
N ASP A 487 8.92 -5.46 40.52
CA ASP A 487 9.74 -6.48 39.80
C ASP A 487 10.84 -5.85 38.94
N LEU A 488 11.61 -4.93 39.54
CA LEU A 488 12.73 -4.27 38.87
C LEU A 488 13.90 -5.23 38.64
N GLN A 489 14.24 -5.45 37.38
CA GLN A 489 15.37 -6.28 36.98
C GLN A 489 16.44 -5.44 36.27
N PRO A 490 17.69 -5.43 36.75
CA PRO A 490 18.76 -4.71 36.07
C PRO A 490 19.04 -5.33 34.70
N ILE A 491 19.23 -4.47 33.71
CA ILE A 491 19.62 -4.87 32.35
C ILE A 491 20.69 -3.93 31.79
N VAL A 492 21.73 -4.51 31.23
CA VAL A 492 22.79 -3.77 30.54
C VAL A 492 22.73 -4.10 29.06
N PHE A 493 22.68 -3.07 28.22
CA PHE A 493 22.71 -3.22 26.77
C PHE A 493 24.16 -3.17 26.29
N GLU A 494 24.77 -4.35 26.14
CA GLU A 494 26.17 -4.48 25.69
C GLU A 494 26.32 -4.38 24.17
N SER A 495 25.26 -4.69 23.42
CA SER A 495 25.27 -4.60 21.97
C SER A 495 23.87 -4.33 21.41
N LYS A 496 23.83 -3.86 20.16
CA LYS A 496 22.60 -3.71 19.37
C LYS A 496 21.74 -4.98 19.36
N LYS A 497 22.37 -6.16 19.31
CA LYS A 497 21.66 -7.46 19.28
C LYS A 497 20.91 -7.71 20.59
N VAL A 498 21.53 -7.41 21.73
CA VAL A 498 20.91 -7.55 23.06
C VAL A 498 19.72 -6.62 23.20
N TYR A 499 19.84 -5.36 22.75
CA TYR A 499 18.73 -4.42 22.74
C TYR A 499 17.50 -4.96 21.97
N PHE A 500 17.68 -5.38 20.70
CA PHE A 500 16.55 -5.86 19.90
C PHE A 500 15.91 -7.13 20.48
N LYS A 501 16.72 -8.07 21.00
CA LYS A 501 16.21 -9.28 21.65
C LYS A 501 15.37 -8.96 22.89
N THR A 502 15.82 -8.01 23.71
CA THR A 502 15.06 -7.55 24.89
C THR A 502 13.77 -6.84 24.48
N MET A 503 13.81 -5.96 23.47
CA MET A 503 12.62 -5.27 22.97
C MET A 503 11.59 -6.26 22.43
N GLU A 504 12.03 -7.32 21.75
CA GLU A 504 11.16 -8.39 21.27
C GLU A 504 10.52 -9.18 22.42
N LYS A 505 11.31 -9.54 23.44
CA LYS A 505 10.80 -10.19 24.65
C LYS A 505 9.75 -9.34 25.36
N LEU A 506 10.02 -8.05 25.56
CA LEU A 506 9.08 -7.09 26.18
C LEU A 506 7.79 -6.97 25.36
N LYS A 507 7.92 -6.89 24.02
CA LYS A 507 6.76 -6.85 23.13
C LYS A 507 5.89 -8.09 23.28
N ASN A 508 6.49 -9.28 23.39
CA ASN A 508 5.77 -10.53 23.56
C ASN A 508 5.07 -10.60 24.92
N ILE A 509 5.72 -10.17 26.00
CA ILE A 509 5.13 -10.10 27.35
C ILE A 509 3.94 -9.12 27.35
N ASN A 510 4.13 -7.91 26.85
CA ASN A 510 3.06 -6.90 26.80
C ASN A 510 1.92 -7.33 25.88
N LYS A 511 2.21 -8.07 24.79
CA LYS A 511 1.18 -8.68 23.95
C LYS A 511 0.39 -9.75 24.71
N ALA A 512 1.05 -10.60 25.49
CA ALA A 512 0.39 -11.61 26.31
C ALA A 512 -0.53 -10.98 27.37
N ILE A 513 -0.06 -9.94 28.06
CA ILE A 513 -0.85 -9.17 29.04
C ILE A 513 -2.08 -8.55 28.36
N LYS A 514 -1.90 -7.84 27.25
CA LYS A 514 -3.02 -7.28 26.48
C LYS A 514 -4.01 -8.34 25.98
N THR A 515 -3.51 -9.52 25.63
CA THR A 515 -4.35 -10.65 25.21
C THR A 515 -5.18 -11.17 26.39
N LYS A 516 -4.60 -11.24 27.58
CA LYS A 516 -5.29 -11.61 28.83
C LYS A 516 -6.35 -10.58 29.21
N GLU A 517 -6.01 -9.28 29.24
CA GLU A 517 -6.97 -8.19 29.48
C GLU A 517 -8.15 -8.24 28.50
N ARG A 518 -7.86 -8.49 27.21
CA ARG A 518 -8.91 -8.63 26.20
C ARG A 518 -9.81 -9.82 26.51
N LEU A 519 -9.23 -10.97 26.90
CA LEU A 519 -10.02 -12.15 27.25
C LEU A 519 -10.92 -11.88 28.46
N GLU A 520 -10.40 -11.23 29.50
CA GLU A 520 -11.18 -10.84 30.69
C GLU A 520 -12.35 -9.91 30.33
N ASN A 521 -12.10 -8.91 29.47
CA ASN A 521 -13.17 -8.03 28.97
C ASN A 521 -14.23 -8.78 28.17
N LEU A 522 -13.83 -9.68 27.27
CA LEU A 522 -14.74 -10.51 26.49
C LEU A 522 -15.57 -11.44 27.39
N GLN A 523 -14.94 -12.02 28.41
CA GLN A 523 -15.64 -12.82 29.41
C GLN A 523 -16.64 -11.97 30.20
N SER A 524 -16.26 -10.76 30.63
CA SER A 524 -17.19 -9.84 31.31
C SER A 524 -18.40 -9.48 30.44
N GLN A 525 -18.19 -9.25 29.14
CA GLN A 525 -19.29 -9.04 28.19
C GLN A 525 -20.20 -10.26 28.06
N TRP A 526 -19.62 -11.47 28.00
CA TRP A 526 -20.39 -12.71 27.96
C TRP A 526 -21.24 -12.91 29.23
N HIS A 527 -20.69 -12.62 30.41
CA HIS A 527 -21.46 -12.66 31.66
C HIS A 527 -22.59 -11.64 31.68
N ARG A 528 -22.33 -10.41 31.18
CA ARG A 528 -23.37 -9.38 31.06
C ARG A 528 -24.48 -9.79 30.07
N ALA A 529 -24.12 -10.43 28.96
CA ALA A 529 -25.09 -10.95 28.00
C ALA A 529 -26.01 -11.98 28.66
N ALA A 530 -25.43 -12.97 29.34
CA ALA A 530 -26.19 -14.01 30.04
C ALA A 530 -27.07 -13.44 31.17
N GLN A 531 -26.59 -12.42 31.88
CA GLN A 531 -27.39 -11.70 32.88
C GLN A 531 -28.61 -11.02 32.26
N LEU A 532 -28.45 -10.30 31.15
CA LEU A 532 -29.58 -9.62 30.50
C LEU A 532 -30.62 -10.61 29.96
N VAL A 533 -30.19 -11.78 29.50
CA VAL A 533 -31.09 -12.86 29.08
C VAL A 533 -31.86 -13.43 30.29
N SER A 534 -31.17 -13.65 31.43
CA SER A 534 -31.80 -14.20 32.64
C SER A 534 -32.73 -13.23 33.36
N GLU A 535 -32.55 -11.91 33.16
CA GLU A 535 -33.47 -10.88 33.66
C GLU A 535 -34.87 -10.97 33.03
N LYS A 536 -35.03 -11.67 31.88
CA LYS A 536 -36.29 -11.83 31.14
C LYS A 536 -37.07 -10.53 31.02
N LYS A 537 -36.36 -9.44 30.68
CA LYS A 537 -36.94 -8.09 30.65
C LYS A 537 -36.97 -7.51 29.25
N TYR A 538 -35.90 -7.67 28.48
CA TYR A 538 -35.67 -6.91 27.25
C TYR A 538 -36.01 -7.70 25.98
N ILE A 539 -36.31 -6.97 24.91
CA ILE A 539 -36.21 -7.46 23.54
C ILE A 539 -34.76 -7.48 23.07
N PHE A 540 -34.37 -8.59 22.46
CA PHE A 540 -33.11 -8.72 21.74
C PHE A 540 -33.39 -8.65 20.25
N LEU A 541 -32.60 -7.88 19.51
CA LEU A 541 -32.70 -7.73 18.07
C LEU A 541 -31.38 -8.17 17.44
N SER A 542 -31.45 -9.12 16.52
CA SER A 542 -30.37 -9.42 15.59
C SER A 542 -30.70 -8.92 14.21
N VAL A 543 -29.74 -8.30 13.53
CA VAL A 543 -29.89 -7.77 12.17
C VAL A 543 -28.70 -8.22 11.36
N ASP A 544 -28.95 -8.70 10.15
CA ASP A 544 -27.94 -9.04 9.16
C ASP A 544 -28.31 -8.43 7.80
N ILE A 545 -27.30 -8.09 7.01
CA ILE A 545 -27.44 -7.45 5.71
C ILE A 545 -26.56 -8.12 4.67
N GLU A 546 -27.14 -8.47 3.53
CA GLU A 546 -26.39 -9.06 2.42
C GLU A 546 -26.28 -8.06 1.27
N ALA A 547 -25.03 -7.69 0.95
CA ALA A 547 -24.70 -6.75 -0.11
C ALA A 547 -24.23 -7.46 -1.39
N TRP A 548 -24.26 -6.75 -2.51
CA TRP A 548 -23.74 -7.29 -3.76
C TRP A 548 -22.21 -7.42 -3.72
N GLU A 549 -21.68 -8.60 -4.02
CA GLU A 549 -20.24 -8.93 -3.93
C GLU A 549 -19.32 -7.95 -4.68
N ARG A 550 -19.80 -7.31 -5.75
CA ARG A 550 -19.01 -6.37 -6.57
C ARG A 550 -19.10 -4.92 -6.11
N ASP A 551 -20.10 -4.57 -5.31
CA ASP A 551 -20.32 -3.22 -4.79
C ASP A 551 -21.12 -3.30 -3.48
N HIS A 552 -20.40 -3.19 -2.35
CA HIS A 552 -20.97 -3.32 -1.01
C HIS A 552 -21.87 -2.14 -0.61
N SER A 553 -22.03 -1.13 -1.48
CA SER A 553 -23.01 -0.06 -1.27
C SER A 553 -24.44 -0.47 -1.68
N ARG A 554 -24.58 -1.57 -2.43
CA ARG A 554 -25.87 -2.05 -2.95
C ARG A 554 -26.34 -3.25 -2.15
N LEU A 555 -27.35 -3.05 -1.31
CA LEU A 555 -27.97 -4.14 -0.56
C LEU A 555 -28.92 -4.95 -1.43
N LEU A 556 -28.86 -6.26 -1.26
CA LEU A 556 -29.75 -7.22 -1.91
C LEU A 556 -30.81 -7.73 -0.93
N GLU A 557 -30.43 -7.92 0.33
CA GLU A 557 -31.28 -8.51 1.37
C GLU A 557 -31.03 -7.80 2.70
N ILE A 558 -32.08 -7.74 3.51
CA ILE A 558 -32.00 -7.35 4.92
C ILE A 558 -32.86 -8.31 5.72
N GLY A 559 -32.30 -8.85 6.80
CA GLY A 559 -32.98 -9.78 7.69
C GLY A 559 -32.80 -9.34 9.14
N TRP A 560 -33.85 -9.54 9.94
CA TRP A 560 -33.73 -9.33 11.38
C TRP A 560 -34.62 -10.27 12.17
N THR A 561 -34.18 -10.58 13.38
CA THR A 561 -34.85 -11.47 14.31
C THR A 561 -35.02 -10.76 15.65
N LEU A 562 -36.26 -10.69 16.11
CA LEU A 562 -36.62 -10.23 17.46
C LEU A 562 -36.76 -11.44 18.37
N TYR A 563 -36.12 -11.39 19.54
CA TYR A 563 -36.32 -12.35 20.61
C TYR A 563 -36.91 -11.67 21.84
N ASP A 564 -38.09 -12.15 22.23
CA ASP A 564 -38.74 -11.72 23.46
C ASP A 564 -38.32 -12.59 24.64
N SER A 565 -37.46 -12.07 25.51
CA SER A 565 -36.95 -12.81 26.67
C SER A 565 -38.02 -13.14 27.72
N GLN A 566 -39.17 -12.43 27.75
CA GLN A 566 -40.28 -12.76 28.66
C GLN A 566 -41.09 -13.96 28.16
N ARG A 567 -41.34 -14.00 26.86
CA ARG A 567 -42.18 -15.03 26.21
C ARG A 567 -41.37 -16.20 25.65
N GLU A 568 -40.05 -16.03 25.57
CA GLU A 568 -39.12 -16.96 24.93
C GLU A 568 -39.52 -17.25 23.48
N GLN A 569 -39.92 -16.20 22.74
CA GLN A 569 -40.42 -16.29 21.37
C GLN A 569 -39.53 -15.52 20.40
N LEU A 570 -39.23 -16.15 19.26
CA LEU A 570 -38.54 -15.55 18.12
C LEU A 570 -39.54 -15.06 17.08
N GLN A 571 -39.25 -13.91 16.47
CA GLN A 571 -39.98 -13.37 15.34
C GLN A 571 -38.99 -12.95 14.26
N ASP A 572 -39.10 -13.56 13.09
CA ASP A 572 -38.15 -13.37 12.00
C ASP A 572 -38.75 -12.56 10.86
N GLN A 573 -37.97 -11.63 10.32
CA GLN A 573 -38.31 -10.80 9.18
C GLN A 573 -37.20 -10.89 8.13
N HIS A 574 -37.60 -10.96 6.87
CA HIS A 574 -36.67 -11.04 5.76
C HIS A 574 -37.20 -10.31 4.52
N TYR A 575 -36.46 -9.29 4.09
CA TYR A 575 -36.81 -8.43 2.96
C TYR A 575 -35.79 -8.52 1.84
N LEU A 576 -36.31 -8.71 0.62
CA LEU A 576 -35.55 -8.68 -0.62
C LEU A 576 -35.67 -7.29 -1.26
N ILE A 577 -34.54 -6.64 -1.51
CA ILE A 577 -34.50 -5.26 -1.98
C ILE A 577 -34.79 -5.20 -3.48
N SER A 578 -35.96 -4.65 -3.84
CA SER A 578 -36.42 -4.57 -5.22
C SER A 578 -35.58 -3.64 -6.10
N ASP A 579 -34.91 -2.65 -5.51
CA ASP A 579 -34.09 -1.64 -6.19
C ASP A 579 -32.99 -2.28 -7.05
N TYR A 580 -32.50 -3.44 -6.61
CA TYR A 580 -31.42 -4.18 -7.24
C TYR A 580 -31.81 -5.61 -7.62
N ARG A 581 -33.09 -5.86 -7.91
CA ARG A 581 -33.63 -7.20 -8.23
C ARG A 581 -32.87 -7.98 -9.31
N HIS A 582 -32.24 -7.27 -10.25
CA HIS A 582 -31.45 -7.85 -11.35
C HIS A 582 -30.04 -8.31 -10.94
N LEU A 583 -29.60 -8.00 -9.71
CA LEU A 583 -28.30 -8.40 -9.17
C LEU A 583 -28.44 -9.72 -8.39
N THR A 584 -27.45 -10.58 -8.55
CA THR A 584 -27.34 -11.88 -7.86
C THR A 584 -25.91 -12.04 -7.36
N ASN A 585 -25.76 -12.60 -6.16
CA ASN A 585 -24.48 -13.10 -5.67
C ASN A 585 -24.18 -14.46 -6.33
N GLY A 586 -23.02 -15.05 -6.07
CA GLY A 586 -22.67 -16.38 -6.61
C GLY A 586 -21.25 -16.50 -7.15
N SER A 587 -20.46 -15.43 -7.15
CA SER A 587 -19.04 -15.53 -7.52
C SER A 587 -18.16 -15.87 -6.31
N PHE A 588 -18.55 -15.43 -5.11
CA PHE A 588 -17.81 -15.65 -3.87
C PHE A 588 -18.68 -16.24 -2.75
N VAL A 589 -19.95 -15.88 -2.71
CA VAL A 589 -20.96 -16.27 -1.72
C VAL A 589 -22.15 -16.87 -2.47
N ALA A 590 -22.70 -17.98 -2.00
CA ALA A 590 -23.85 -18.61 -2.66
C ALA A 590 -25.08 -17.69 -2.58
N ASP A 591 -25.75 -17.40 -3.71
CA ASP A 591 -27.02 -16.67 -3.70
C ASP A 591 -28.12 -17.57 -3.14
N ARG A 592 -28.48 -17.35 -1.87
CA ARG A 592 -29.51 -18.09 -1.14
C ARG A 592 -30.72 -17.24 -0.76
N LYS A 593 -30.89 -16.08 -1.39
CA LYS A 593 -31.94 -15.09 -1.07
C LYS A 593 -33.38 -15.60 -1.10
N GLN A 594 -33.63 -16.68 -1.85
CA GLN A 594 -34.95 -17.30 -1.94
C GLN A 594 -35.17 -18.42 -0.91
N ASN A 595 -34.14 -18.79 -0.15
CA ASN A 595 -34.16 -19.94 0.77
C ASN A 595 -34.23 -19.48 2.22
N PHE A 596 -35.17 -18.59 2.54
CA PHE A 596 -35.45 -18.20 3.91
C PHE A 596 -36.27 -19.29 4.60
N MET A 597 -35.77 -19.80 5.73
CA MET A 597 -36.32 -21.01 6.38
C MET A 597 -37.39 -20.70 7.44
N PHE A 598 -37.42 -19.47 7.97
CA PHE A 598 -38.20 -19.11 9.15
C PHE A 598 -39.45 -18.27 8.85
N GLY A 599 -39.84 -18.20 7.57
CA GLY A 599 -41.02 -17.46 7.15
C GLY A 599 -41.05 -17.22 5.64
N THR A 600 -41.63 -16.10 5.23
CA THR A 600 -41.73 -15.70 3.82
C THR A 600 -40.93 -14.44 3.56
N SER A 601 -40.05 -14.47 2.55
CA SER A 601 -39.33 -13.29 2.10
C SER A 601 -40.28 -12.29 1.43
N VAL A 602 -40.21 -11.02 1.82
CA VAL A 602 -41.04 -9.93 1.26
C VAL A 602 -40.21 -9.08 0.30
N TRP A 603 -40.71 -8.84 -0.92
CA TRP A 603 -40.08 -7.89 -1.83
C TRP A 603 -40.51 -6.47 -1.48
N SER A 604 -39.55 -5.57 -1.25
CA SER A 604 -39.81 -4.16 -0.94
C SER A 604 -38.65 -3.26 -1.38
N THR A 605 -38.87 -1.96 -1.41
CA THR A 605 -37.78 -0.99 -1.57
C THR A 605 -36.93 -0.91 -0.30
N LEU A 606 -35.67 -0.47 -0.41
CA LEU A 606 -34.82 -0.31 0.78
C LEU A 606 -35.45 0.63 1.83
N GLN A 607 -36.14 1.68 1.39
CA GLN A 607 -36.79 2.63 2.30
C GLN A 607 -37.94 2.00 3.10
N GLU A 608 -38.76 1.16 2.47
CA GLU A 608 -39.85 0.45 3.14
C GLU A 608 -39.33 -0.58 4.13
N ALA A 609 -38.31 -1.37 3.75
CA ALA A 609 -37.69 -2.33 4.66
C ALA A 609 -37.09 -1.64 5.91
N LEU A 610 -36.41 -0.50 5.72
CA LEU A 610 -35.87 0.29 6.83
C LEU A 610 -36.98 0.94 7.67
N HIS A 611 -38.14 1.26 7.08
CA HIS A 611 -39.29 1.76 7.83
C HIS A 611 -39.85 0.70 8.78
N GLU A 612 -40.02 -0.53 8.31
CA GLU A 612 -40.49 -1.64 9.16
C GLU A 612 -39.47 -2.02 10.24
N LEU A 613 -38.17 -2.05 9.91
CA LEU A 613 -37.12 -2.26 10.92
C LEU A 613 -37.14 -1.17 12.02
N ASN A 614 -37.29 0.10 11.65
CA ASN A 614 -37.39 1.20 12.61
C ASN A 614 -38.65 1.11 13.48
N LYS A 615 -39.76 0.63 12.92
CA LYS A 615 -41.02 0.42 13.63
C LYS A 615 -40.88 -0.71 14.66
N ASP A 616 -40.23 -1.81 14.30
CA ASP A 616 -39.93 -2.92 15.22
C ASP A 616 -38.97 -2.49 16.34
N LEU A 617 -37.94 -1.70 16.00
CA LEU A 617 -37.04 -1.08 16.97
C LEU A 617 -37.79 -0.14 17.93
N ALA A 618 -38.66 0.72 17.42
CA ALA A 618 -39.45 1.63 18.24
C ALA A 618 -40.40 0.87 19.17
N TRP A 619 -41.06 -0.18 18.67
CA TRP A 619 -41.90 -1.05 19.47
C TRP A 619 -41.13 -1.73 20.60
N ALA A 620 -39.92 -2.26 20.31
CA ALA A 620 -39.06 -2.89 21.31
C ALA A 620 -38.65 -1.91 22.42
N VAL A 621 -38.32 -0.67 22.06
CA VAL A 621 -37.95 0.39 23.00
C VAL A 621 -39.15 0.84 23.83
N ASP A 622 -40.31 1.07 23.21
CA ASP A 622 -41.52 1.52 23.90
C ASP A 622 -42.03 0.49 24.92
N ARG A 623 -41.82 -0.80 24.64
CA ARG A 623 -42.25 -1.89 25.51
C ARG A 623 -41.42 -2.01 26.80
N ASP A 624 -40.09 -2.03 26.67
CA ASP A 624 -39.19 -2.41 27.78
C ASP A 624 -38.25 -1.29 28.24
N GLY A 625 -38.35 -0.10 27.65
CA GLY A 625 -37.46 1.03 27.90
C GLY A 625 -36.07 0.87 27.30
N GLY A 626 -35.89 -0.08 26.36
CA GLY A 626 -34.67 -0.25 25.60
C GLY A 626 -34.52 -1.63 24.93
N VAL A 627 -33.61 -1.71 23.96
CA VAL A 627 -33.35 -2.91 23.13
C VAL A 627 -31.91 -3.39 23.29
N VAL A 628 -31.69 -4.71 23.20
CA VAL A 628 -30.34 -5.31 23.16
C VAL A 628 -30.02 -5.72 21.72
N LEU A 629 -28.91 -5.24 21.18
CA LEU A 629 -28.47 -5.60 19.83
C LEU A 629 -27.51 -6.79 19.86
N VAL A 630 -27.75 -7.76 18.97
CA VAL A 630 -26.97 -8.99 18.84
C VAL A 630 -26.54 -9.14 17.38
N GLY A 631 -25.26 -9.39 17.10
CA GLY A 631 -24.81 -9.59 15.72
C GLY A 631 -23.64 -10.54 15.61
N HIS A 632 -23.33 -10.95 14.39
CA HIS A 632 -22.14 -11.71 14.07
C HIS A 632 -21.25 -10.85 13.18
N ASP A 633 -20.33 -10.08 13.80
CA ASP A 633 -19.69 -8.89 13.23
C ASP A 633 -20.53 -7.60 13.27
N LEU A 634 -21.29 -7.43 14.34
CA LEU A 634 -22.26 -6.35 14.59
C LEU A 634 -21.77 -4.92 14.24
N LYS A 635 -20.46 -4.69 14.31
CA LYS A 635 -19.86 -3.38 14.01
C LYS A 635 -20.02 -2.97 12.53
N SER A 636 -19.94 -3.89 11.58
CA SER A 636 -20.16 -3.55 10.17
C SER A 636 -21.59 -3.12 9.93
N ASP A 637 -22.52 -3.85 10.55
CA ASP A 637 -23.95 -3.72 10.28
C ASP A 637 -24.49 -2.44 10.91
N ILE A 638 -24.07 -2.12 12.15
CA ILE A 638 -24.39 -0.84 12.79
C ILE A 638 -23.90 0.35 11.95
N VAL A 639 -22.65 0.31 11.44
CA VAL A 639 -22.10 1.40 10.62
C VAL A 639 -22.89 1.58 9.32
N TYR A 640 -23.42 0.49 8.76
CA TYR A 640 -24.29 0.58 7.59
C TYR A 640 -25.66 1.17 7.97
N LEU A 641 -26.31 0.61 8.99
CA LEU A 641 -27.62 1.04 9.50
C LEU A 641 -27.63 2.55 9.84
N GLU A 642 -26.58 3.04 10.48
CA GLU A 642 -26.40 4.48 10.77
C GLU A 642 -26.36 5.34 9.50
N LYS A 643 -25.66 4.89 8.45
CA LYS A 643 -25.57 5.63 7.18
C LYS A 643 -26.91 5.73 6.47
N VAL A 644 -27.76 4.71 6.62
CA VAL A 644 -29.09 4.67 6.00
C VAL A 644 -30.19 5.25 6.91
N GLY A 645 -29.82 5.81 8.07
CA GLY A 645 -30.72 6.57 8.94
C GLY A 645 -31.37 5.76 10.06
N VAL A 646 -30.93 4.53 10.33
CA VAL A 646 -31.37 3.73 11.48
C VAL A 646 -30.45 4.03 12.67
N MET A 647 -31.01 4.55 13.75
CA MET A 647 -30.25 5.01 14.91
C MET A 647 -29.84 3.82 15.81
N CYS A 648 -28.79 3.09 15.46
CA CYS A 648 -28.26 1.97 16.26
C CYS A 648 -26.91 2.28 16.97
N GLY A 649 -26.42 3.50 16.81
CA GLY A 649 -25.08 3.94 17.24
C GLY A 649 -24.82 4.09 18.72
N GLU A 650 -23.54 4.22 19.10
CA GLU A 650 -23.06 4.34 20.49
C GLU A 650 -23.76 5.46 21.30
N SER A 651 -24.30 6.47 20.63
CA SER A 651 -24.99 7.62 21.23
C SER A 651 -26.50 7.42 21.44
N ASN A 652 -27.08 6.27 21.06
CA ASN A 652 -28.50 6.00 21.29
C ASN A 652 -28.71 5.43 22.71
N GLU A 653 -29.35 6.23 23.57
CA GLU A 653 -29.69 5.89 24.96
C GLU A 653 -30.64 4.68 25.06
N ASN A 654 -31.38 4.38 23.99
CA ASN A 654 -32.36 3.29 23.96
C ASN A 654 -31.72 1.90 23.76
N VAL A 655 -30.40 1.81 23.51
CA VAL A 655 -29.70 0.52 23.35
C VAL A 655 -29.01 0.11 24.64
N VAL A 656 -29.57 -0.90 25.32
CA VAL A 656 -29.16 -1.37 26.66
C VAL A 656 -27.84 -2.17 26.61
N GLY A 657 -27.62 -2.90 25.52
CA GLY A 657 -26.45 -3.75 25.32
C GLY A 657 -26.19 -4.01 23.85
N ARG A 658 -24.93 -4.27 23.52
CA ARG A 658 -24.47 -4.67 22.18
C ARG A 658 -23.55 -5.86 22.33
N PHE A 659 -23.90 -6.97 21.70
CA PHE A 659 -23.19 -8.23 21.86
C PHE A 659 -22.86 -8.83 20.50
N ASP A 660 -21.58 -9.15 20.32
CA ASP A 660 -21.08 -9.80 19.13
C ASP A 660 -20.84 -11.29 19.42
N THR A 661 -21.56 -12.16 18.71
CA THR A 661 -21.52 -13.60 18.96
C THR A 661 -20.16 -14.22 18.63
N ALA A 662 -19.41 -13.65 17.68
CA ALA A 662 -18.05 -14.11 17.37
C ALA A 662 -17.08 -13.77 18.51
N GLU A 663 -17.28 -12.63 19.18
CA GLU A 663 -16.52 -12.23 20.36
C GLU A 663 -16.89 -13.06 21.61
N ILE A 664 -18.17 -13.36 21.81
CA ILE A 664 -18.63 -14.25 22.89
C ILE A 664 -18.11 -15.68 22.68
N TYR A 665 -18.17 -16.20 21.45
CA TYR A 665 -17.64 -17.52 21.12
C TYR A 665 -16.12 -17.60 21.33
N ALA A 666 -15.38 -16.53 20.99
CA ALA A 666 -13.96 -16.40 21.29
C ALA A 666 -13.69 -16.41 22.81
N ALA A 667 -14.56 -15.76 23.60
CA ALA A 667 -14.48 -15.77 25.06
C ALA A 667 -14.65 -17.19 25.64
N LYS A 668 -15.63 -17.95 25.14
CA LYS A 668 -15.88 -19.35 25.50
C LYS A 668 -14.65 -20.22 25.29
N ASN A 669 -14.03 -20.12 24.11
CA ASN A 669 -12.89 -20.96 23.76
C ASN A 669 -11.54 -20.45 24.32
N LYS A 670 -11.54 -19.33 25.05
CA LYS A 670 -10.33 -18.66 25.55
C LYS A 670 -9.37 -18.21 24.45
N GLU A 671 -9.91 -17.84 23.28
CA GLU A 671 -9.16 -17.43 22.09
C GLU A 671 -9.52 -15.99 21.68
N PRO A 672 -9.13 -14.94 22.45
CA PRO A 672 -9.60 -13.56 22.26
C PRO A 672 -9.19 -12.88 20.95
N ASN A 673 -8.38 -13.54 20.13
CA ASN A 673 -7.94 -13.05 18.82
C ASN A 673 -8.49 -13.89 17.65
N ASN A 674 -9.24 -14.96 17.92
CA ASN A 674 -9.81 -15.84 16.91
C ASN A 674 -11.33 -15.67 16.87
N ARG A 675 -11.82 -14.87 15.91
CA ARG A 675 -13.26 -14.72 15.65
C ARG A 675 -13.68 -15.76 14.62
N ALA A 676 -14.44 -16.75 15.05
CA ALA A 676 -15.00 -17.77 14.15
C ALA A 676 -16.11 -17.14 13.29
N SER A 677 -16.27 -17.62 12.05
CA SER A 677 -17.44 -17.31 11.21
C SER A 677 -18.69 -17.99 11.77
N LEU A 678 -19.88 -17.48 11.44
CA LEU A 678 -21.16 -17.93 11.99
C LEU A 678 -21.32 -19.45 11.87
N GLY A 679 -21.14 -19.99 10.66
CA GLY A 679 -21.17 -21.44 10.43
C GLY A 679 -20.18 -22.24 11.27
N LYS A 680 -18.93 -21.75 11.46
CA LYS A 680 -17.95 -22.44 12.30
C LYS A 680 -18.31 -22.41 13.78
N ALA A 681 -18.92 -21.32 14.24
CA ALA A 681 -19.37 -21.20 15.62
C ALA A 681 -20.56 -22.13 15.90
N LEU A 682 -21.53 -22.19 14.97
CA LEU A 682 -22.67 -23.11 15.02
C LEU A 682 -22.23 -24.58 14.97
N ASP A 683 -21.38 -24.94 14.01
CA ASP A 683 -20.82 -26.30 13.89
C ASP A 683 -20.06 -26.69 15.16
N GLY A 684 -19.29 -25.75 15.72
CA GLY A 684 -18.54 -25.97 16.96
C GLY A 684 -19.39 -26.10 18.23
N LEU A 685 -20.69 -25.85 18.16
CA LEU A 685 -21.68 -26.12 19.21
C LEU A 685 -22.69 -27.21 18.81
N GLU A 686 -22.44 -27.92 17.70
CA GLU A 686 -23.32 -28.97 17.15
C GLU A 686 -24.75 -28.46 16.86
N MET A 687 -24.87 -27.21 16.42
CA MET A 687 -26.15 -26.61 16.04
C MET A 687 -26.42 -26.81 14.55
N GLU A 688 -27.59 -27.36 14.22
CA GLU A 688 -28.01 -27.49 12.82
C GLU A 688 -28.17 -26.13 12.17
N ASN A 689 -27.48 -25.94 11.05
CA ASN A 689 -27.56 -24.71 10.28
C ASN A 689 -27.77 -25.03 8.80
N TRP A 690 -28.71 -24.32 8.19
CA TRP A 690 -29.10 -24.52 6.79
C TRP A 690 -29.14 -23.17 6.09
N CYS A 691 -28.76 -23.13 4.82
CA CYS A 691 -28.95 -21.95 4.00
C CYS A 691 -28.33 -20.63 4.53
N LEU A 692 -27.19 -20.70 5.26
CA LEU A 692 -26.33 -19.52 5.59
C LEU A 692 -25.97 -18.72 4.32
N HIS A 693 -25.68 -17.43 4.46
CA HIS A 693 -25.61 -16.43 3.39
C HIS A 693 -26.99 -16.01 2.86
N ASN A 694 -27.92 -15.93 3.78
CA ASN A 694 -29.23 -15.35 3.59
C ASN A 694 -29.49 -14.50 4.84
N ALA A 695 -29.67 -13.19 4.65
CA ALA A 695 -29.70 -12.25 5.77
C ALA A 695 -30.76 -12.61 6.84
N GLY A 696 -31.91 -13.17 6.43
CA GLY A 696 -32.94 -13.64 7.37
C GLY A 696 -32.48 -14.85 8.20
N ASN A 697 -31.92 -15.87 7.54
CA ASN A 697 -31.39 -17.05 8.23
C ASN A 697 -30.20 -16.69 9.13
N ASP A 698 -29.29 -15.85 8.66
CA ASP A 698 -28.08 -15.46 9.39
C ASP A 698 -28.43 -14.64 10.65
N ALA A 699 -29.42 -13.76 10.59
CA ALA A 699 -29.96 -13.08 11.77
C ALA A 699 -30.59 -14.05 12.78
N HIS A 700 -31.37 -15.03 12.31
CA HIS A 700 -31.99 -16.04 13.16
C HIS A 700 -30.94 -16.91 13.87
N TYR A 701 -30.04 -17.52 13.10
CA TYR A 701 -28.98 -18.38 13.66
C TYR A 701 -28.01 -17.60 14.55
N THR A 702 -27.79 -16.31 14.28
CA THR A 702 -27.03 -15.44 15.18
C THR A 702 -27.74 -15.31 16.53
N MET A 703 -29.07 -15.15 16.56
CA MET A 703 -29.84 -15.11 17.80
C MET A 703 -29.82 -16.46 18.53
N GLU A 704 -30.04 -17.57 17.83
CA GLU A 704 -29.97 -18.90 18.45
C GLU A 704 -28.58 -19.20 19.04
N LEU A 705 -27.51 -18.88 18.30
CA LEU A 705 -26.13 -19.03 18.77
C LEU A 705 -25.89 -18.19 20.04
N PHE A 706 -26.40 -16.94 20.05
CA PHE A 706 -26.29 -16.05 21.20
C PHE A 706 -26.98 -16.64 22.44
N LEU A 707 -28.21 -17.12 22.29
CA LEU A 707 -28.96 -17.73 23.39
C LEU A 707 -28.27 -19.00 23.89
N LYS A 708 -27.82 -19.88 22.98
CA LYS A 708 -27.08 -21.08 23.33
C LYS A 708 -25.80 -20.79 24.10
N LEU A 709 -25.05 -19.76 23.69
CA LEU A 709 -23.85 -19.32 24.39
C LEU A 709 -24.16 -18.77 25.79
N CYS A 710 -25.27 -18.06 25.96
CA CYS A 710 -25.73 -17.58 27.27
C CYS A 710 -26.15 -18.75 28.17
N ASP A 711 -26.92 -19.70 27.66
CA ASP A 711 -27.37 -20.89 28.39
C ASP A 711 -26.20 -21.75 28.89
N LEU A 712 -25.18 -21.95 28.04
CA LEU A 712 -23.97 -22.68 28.43
C LEU A 712 -23.23 -22.01 29.61
N LEU A 713 -23.24 -20.68 29.68
CA LEU A 713 -22.62 -19.95 30.78
C LEU A 713 -23.45 -20.06 32.05
N LEU A 714 -24.78 -19.92 31.94
CA LEU A 714 -25.71 -20.04 33.07
C LEU A 714 -25.68 -21.47 33.66
N ALA A 715 -25.61 -22.49 32.81
CA ALA A 715 -25.51 -23.90 33.23
C ALA A 715 -24.15 -24.25 33.84
N ALA A 716 -23.07 -23.53 33.52
CA ALA A 716 -21.75 -23.75 34.11
C ALA A 716 -21.58 -23.04 35.48
N GLY A 717 -22.47 -22.09 35.81
CA GLY A 717 -22.48 -21.35 37.07
C GLY A 717 -23.45 -21.90 38.13
N SER A 718 -24.37 -22.78 37.73
CA SER A 718 -25.24 -23.59 38.60
C SER A 718 -24.57 -24.91 38.97
#